data_AF-A0A314YD30-F1
#
_entry.id   AF-A0A314YD30-F1
#
_cell.length_a   1.000
_cell.length_b   1.000
_cell.length_c   1.000
_cell.angle_alpha   90.00
_cell.angle_beta   90.00
_cell.angle_gamma   90.00
#
_symmetry.space_group_name_H-M   'P 1'
#
loop_
_entity.id
_entity.type
_entity.pdbx_description
1 polymer ?
#
loop_
_entity_poly.entity_id
_entity_poly.type
_entity_poly.pdbx_seq_one_letter_code
_entity_poly.pdbx_strand_id
1 'polypeptide(L)'
;MNRFNQSTWSKVQCEMILAFLSFADYFRPKYFLLENVRNFVSFNKGQTFRLTLASLLEMGYQVRFGILEAGAYGVSQSRKRAFIWAAAPGEILPEWPEPMHVFGVPELKITLSGNSQYAAVRSTASGAPFRAITVRDTIGDLPAVGNGASKVNVEYESDPVSWFQKKIRGEMAVLTDHISKEMNELNLIRCQRIPKRPGADWQCLPDEKVKLSTGQIVDLIPWCLPNTAKRHNQWKGLFGRLDWEGNFPTSITDPQPMGKVGMCFHPDQDRILTVRECARSQGFADSYQFSGTILHKHRQIGNAVPPTLAYALGTKLKEAIDSKSLSSQESSLSPSQELSFFGGLSDSENKQSIDQIFLFITIIMFVRKLVEKASKKPGGNSDGLKGSDIDPRLLFHYGIPSGCNMLAYDPIQKILAVSSKDGRIKLFGKDNAQALLESVNAVPSKFLQFVENQGILVNVNSKNHIEIWDIEKNLLADVLAFEEDITSFTVMQRSLYMYVGDSAGNVRVLKLEQEHIVQMKYTIPYSTSHGNPTEVPGDTSVVHVLPQPTAESKRVLIIFRDGIISLWDIRESKTVFTAAGNALQSLHHEGKKVTSACWACPFGSKVAVGYSNGDIFIWSVPTRTELPSEPSTQSTPIFKLNVGYKLDKIPIASLRWAYADGKASRLYVMGGSDTISSNLLQVILLNEHTEGRTIKLGLQLPEPCIDMEIVSSFSEQSKHKQDCFLLLGNSGNIYAYDDCSIEKYLLQSQSKSSPSLPKEVMVKIPFVDSSITVAKFITDNTQMLSFADEDYLLLAKSIPSLFSFETKPKDGTQSNAARFTGFSKVKNLYITGHSDGALNFWDLSCPLLVPILSLKQQSEDDLSLSGIPVTALFFDANSPLIVSGDQSGMVRIFRLKPEPYANVSSFLSLPGSTKKGNDHIIQSVKLLKVNGSVLSVNINHSTGHLAVGSSQGYVSVLDIEGPTVLYQKHIASEISTGIVSLHFQTCSFHGFDKNVLAVATEDSSVLALDSDNGNTLSTSLVHPKKPTRALFMQILDGQDVKRLNLLNGLDLSKGSPVEDGMPKQSLLLLCSEKAAYVYSFTHVMQGVKKVIHKKKFQASCCWASTFYTSSDVGLILLFTSGKVEIRSLPELSLIRRHQ
;
A
#
# COMPACT_ATOMS: atom_id res chain seq x y z
N MET A 1 42.09 1.16 -26.24
CA MET A 1 41.57 0.28 -25.17
C MET A 1 42.54 -0.82 -24.75
N ASN A 2 43.50 -1.23 -25.61
CA ASN A 2 44.53 -2.22 -25.28
C ASN A 2 45.87 -1.60 -24.85
N ARG A 3 46.63 -2.35 -24.01
CA ARG A 3 47.97 -1.96 -23.51
C ARG A 3 49.01 -1.84 -24.63
N PHE A 4 48.79 -2.51 -25.76
CA PHE A 4 49.63 -2.49 -26.95
C PHE A 4 49.02 -1.62 -28.05
N ASN A 5 48.72 -0.36 -27.74
CA ASN A 5 48.02 0.59 -28.63
C ASN A 5 48.68 0.84 -30.01
N GLN A 6 49.88 0.32 -30.26
CA GLN A 6 50.60 0.47 -31.53
C GLN A 6 50.60 -0.78 -32.41
N SER A 7 50.24 -1.96 -31.89
CA SER A 7 50.20 -3.16 -32.74
C SER A 7 49.00 -3.11 -33.70
N THR A 8 49.18 -3.62 -34.92
CA THR A 8 48.13 -3.67 -35.96
C THR A 8 46.86 -4.33 -35.44
N TRP A 9 47.01 -5.40 -34.66
CA TRP A 9 45.89 -6.12 -34.03
C TRP A 9 45.13 -5.28 -32.98
N SER A 10 45.83 -4.42 -32.25
CA SER A 10 45.18 -3.56 -31.26
C SER A 10 44.40 -2.41 -31.90
N LYS A 11 44.79 -1.96 -33.10
CA LYS A 11 44.02 -0.99 -33.90
C LYS A 11 42.69 -1.63 -34.35
N VAL A 12 42.76 -2.84 -34.92
CA VAL A 12 41.56 -3.64 -35.28
C VAL A 12 40.63 -3.83 -34.08
N GLN A 13 41.16 -4.17 -32.91
CA GLN A 13 40.35 -4.32 -31.70
C GLN A 13 39.70 -3.02 -31.22
N CYS A 14 40.31 -1.85 -31.48
CA CYS A 14 39.70 -0.57 -31.17
C CYS A 14 38.60 -0.18 -32.17
N GLU A 15 38.60 -0.76 -33.37
CA GLU A 15 37.59 -0.57 -34.42
C GLU A 15 36.38 -1.52 -34.28
N MET A 16 36.45 -2.54 -33.42
CA MET A 16 35.35 -3.51 -33.22
C MET A 16 34.01 -2.85 -32.82
N ILE A 17 34.05 -1.70 -32.14
CA ILE A 17 32.83 -0.96 -31.80
C ILE A 17 32.14 -0.42 -33.06
N LEU A 18 32.93 0.05 -34.05
CA LEU A 18 32.42 0.54 -35.32
C LEU A 18 31.84 -0.62 -36.15
N ALA A 19 32.52 -1.77 -36.16
CA ALA A 19 32.00 -2.98 -36.80
C ALA A 19 30.69 -3.46 -36.16
N PHE A 20 30.58 -3.40 -34.82
CA PHE A 20 29.35 -3.72 -34.12
C PHE A 20 28.22 -2.76 -34.51
N LEU A 21 28.48 -1.46 -34.53
CA LEU A 21 27.50 -0.45 -34.95
C LEU A 21 27.09 -0.63 -36.41
N SER A 22 28.00 -0.99 -37.31
CA SER A 22 27.64 -1.29 -38.71
C SER A 22 26.75 -2.52 -38.82
N PHE A 23 26.93 -3.54 -37.97
CA PHE A 23 26.00 -4.67 -37.90
C PHE A 23 24.65 -4.28 -37.32
N ALA A 24 24.60 -3.44 -36.28
CA ALA A 24 23.35 -2.96 -35.71
C ALA A 24 22.54 -2.10 -36.71
N ASP A 25 23.23 -1.31 -37.54
CA ASP A 25 22.61 -0.53 -38.62
C ASP A 25 22.15 -1.41 -39.77
N TYR A 26 22.95 -2.40 -40.18
CA TYR A 26 22.63 -3.32 -41.27
C TYR A 26 21.46 -4.25 -40.92
N PHE A 27 21.50 -4.92 -39.77
CA PHE A 27 20.51 -5.93 -39.39
C PHE A 27 19.25 -5.35 -38.75
N ARG A 28 19.31 -4.12 -38.24
CA ARG A 28 18.21 -3.48 -37.48
C ARG A 28 17.51 -4.40 -36.46
N PRO A 29 18.25 -5.08 -35.56
CA PRO A 29 17.65 -5.99 -34.58
C PRO A 29 16.65 -5.26 -33.67
N LYS A 30 15.55 -5.92 -33.27
CA LYS A 30 14.59 -5.36 -32.30
C LYS A 30 15.25 -5.00 -30.97
N TYR A 31 16.16 -5.86 -30.53
CA TYR A 31 16.91 -5.71 -29.29
C TYR A 31 18.33 -6.16 -29.49
N PHE A 32 19.28 -5.48 -28.85
CA PHE A 32 20.61 -6.02 -28.64
C PHE A 32 21.23 -5.50 -27.33
N LEU A 33 22.17 -6.30 -26.81
CA LEU A 33 22.99 -5.95 -25.68
C LEU A 33 24.44 -5.83 -26.13
N LEU A 34 25.06 -4.68 -25.87
CA LEU A 34 26.48 -4.47 -26.07
C LEU A 34 27.20 -4.56 -24.72
N GLU A 35 28.12 -5.51 -24.59
CA GLU A 35 28.99 -5.65 -23.42
C GLU A 35 30.43 -5.23 -23.75
N ASN A 36 31.08 -4.54 -22.81
CA ASN A 36 32.49 -4.19 -22.92
C ASN A 36 33.17 -4.03 -21.55
N VAL A 37 34.50 -3.94 -21.53
CA VAL A 37 35.27 -3.67 -20.31
C VAL A 37 34.88 -2.33 -19.68
N ARG A 38 34.87 -2.24 -18.34
CA ARG A 38 34.54 -1.01 -17.59
C ARG A 38 35.24 0.26 -18.12
N ASN A 39 36.50 0.14 -18.52
CA ASN A 39 37.29 1.28 -19.00
C ASN A 39 36.80 1.85 -20.33
N PHE A 40 35.90 1.16 -21.05
CA PHE A 40 35.25 1.67 -22.25
C PHE A 40 34.60 3.04 -22.02
N VAL A 41 33.92 3.21 -20.88
CA VAL A 41 33.18 4.44 -20.53
C VAL A 41 34.11 5.64 -20.31
N SER A 42 35.34 5.41 -19.82
CA SER A 42 36.34 6.47 -19.58
C SER A 42 37.39 6.58 -20.67
N PHE A 43 37.41 5.67 -21.65
CA PHE A 43 38.40 5.64 -22.72
C PHE A 43 38.29 6.90 -23.60
N ASN A 44 39.44 7.46 -23.99
CA ASN A 44 39.54 8.70 -24.76
C ASN A 44 38.66 9.83 -24.19
N LYS A 45 38.76 10.07 -22.87
CA LYS A 45 37.93 11.05 -22.12
C LYS A 45 36.42 10.80 -22.28
N GLY A 46 36.01 9.56 -22.52
CA GLY A 46 34.62 9.15 -22.74
C GLY A 46 34.08 9.44 -24.15
N GLN A 47 34.90 9.96 -25.07
CA GLN A 47 34.44 10.32 -26.43
C GLN A 47 33.92 9.11 -27.21
N THR A 48 34.61 7.96 -27.15
CA THR A 48 34.19 6.74 -27.86
C THR A 48 32.83 6.24 -27.36
N PHE A 49 32.62 6.26 -26.05
CA PHE A 49 31.34 5.89 -25.44
C PHE A 49 30.21 6.85 -25.86
N ARG A 50 30.45 8.16 -25.81
CA ARG A 50 29.48 9.18 -26.25
C ARG A 50 29.14 9.06 -27.73
N LEU A 51 30.14 8.82 -28.59
CA LEU A 51 29.94 8.61 -30.02
C LEU A 51 29.11 7.34 -30.27
N THR A 52 29.36 6.27 -29.52
CA THR A 52 28.58 5.03 -29.60
C THR A 52 27.11 5.31 -29.28
N LEU A 53 26.83 5.99 -28.16
CA LEU A 53 25.45 6.35 -27.79
C LEU A 53 24.80 7.28 -28.82
N ALA A 54 25.52 8.30 -29.30
CA ALA A 54 25.02 9.21 -30.33
C ALA A 54 24.65 8.47 -31.62
N SER A 55 25.51 7.55 -32.08
CA SER A 55 25.26 6.75 -33.28
C SER A 55 24.01 5.88 -33.12
N LEU A 56 23.80 5.26 -31.95
CA LEU A 56 22.62 4.43 -31.70
C LEU A 56 21.33 5.25 -31.64
N LEU A 57 21.37 6.42 -31.01
CA LEU A 57 20.24 7.35 -30.96
C LEU A 57 19.91 7.88 -32.37
N GLU A 58 20.92 8.21 -33.18
CA GLU A 58 20.75 8.64 -34.57
C GLU A 58 20.18 7.52 -35.46
N MET A 59 20.54 6.26 -35.20
CA MET A 59 19.90 5.09 -35.82
C MET A 59 18.44 4.89 -35.39
N GLY A 60 17.95 5.62 -34.38
CA GLY A 60 16.59 5.54 -33.85
C GLY A 60 16.40 4.57 -32.69
N TYR A 61 17.47 3.99 -32.13
CA TYR A 61 17.36 3.11 -30.97
C TYR A 61 17.14 3.89 -29.68
N GLN A 62 16.30 3.36 -28.81
CA GLN A 62 16.25 3.71 -27.40
C GLN A 62 17.43 3.01 -26.71
N VAL A 63 18.16 3.70 -25.84
CA VAL A 63 19.36 3.14 -25.20
C VAL A 63 19.37 3.31 -23.69
N ARG A 64 19.85 2.29 -22.98
CA ARG A 64 20.13 2.32 -21.53
C ARG A 64 21.52 1.76 -21.29
N PHE A 65 22.34 2.44 -20.49
CA PHE A 65 23.72 2.02 -20.25
C PHE A 65 24.03 1.92 -18.76
N GLY A 66 25.04 1.13 -18.40
CA GLY A 66 25.34 0.87 -17.00
C GLY A 66 26.64 0.10 -16.79
N ILE A 67 27.20 0.18 -15.59
CA ILE A 67 28.27 -0.71 -15.15
C ILE A 67 27.70 -1.66 -14.10
N LEU A 68 27.77 -2.97 -14.37
CA LEU A 68 27.30 -4.01 -13.44
C LEU A 68 28.49 -4.81 -12.91
N GLU A 69 28.36 -5.30 -11.68
CA GLU A 69 29.33 -6.17 -10.98
C GLU A 69 28.73 -7.56 -10.84
N ALA A 70 29.33 -8.55 -11.51
CA ALA A 70 28.81 -9.91 -11.53
C ALA A 70 28.68 -10.53 -10.13
N GLY A 71 29.57 -10.17 -9.19
CA GLY A 71 29.52 -10.66 -7.82
C GLY A 71 28.18 -10.39 -7.10
N ALA A 72 27.48 -9.32 -7.50
CA ALA A 72 26.16 -8.99 -6.96
C ALA A 72 25.02 -9.89 -7.50
N TYR A 73 25.31 -10.75 -8.49
CA TYR A 73 24.37 -11.64 -9.17
C TYR A 73 24.74 -13.11 -8.97
N GLY A 74 25.33 -13.45 -7.82
CA GLY A 74 25.44 -14.84 -7.37
C GLY A 74 26.68 -15.59 -7.86
N VAL A 75 27.79 -14.89 -8.09
CA VAL A 75 29.11 -15.50 -8.31
C VAL A 75 30.13 -14.98 -7.31
N SER A 76 31.20 -15.75 -7.06
CA SER A 76 32.23 -15.38 -6.10
C SER A 76 33.30 -14.43 -6.64
N GLN A 77 33.23 -14.09 -7.93
CA GLN A 77 34.25 -13.28 -8.61
C GLN A 77 33.83 -11.82 -8.77
N SER A 78 34.77 -10.89 -8.52
CA SER A 78 34.61 -9.51 -8.98
C SER A 78 34.86 -9.42 -10.49
N ARG A 79 33.83 -9.02 -11.25
CA ARG A 79 33.88 -8.73 -12.68
C ARG A 79 32.94 -7.58 -13.02
N LYS A 80 33.54 -6.40 -13.23
CA LYS A 80 32.85 -5.17 -13.62
C LYS A 80 32.85 -5.02 -15.13
N ARG A 81 31.67 -4.89 -15.72
CA ARG A 81 31.47 -4.70 -17.17
C ARG A 81 30.52 -3.56 -17.47
N ALA A 82 30.78 -2.87 -18.57
CA ALA A 82 29.92 -1.85 -19.12
C ALA A 82 28.94 -2.52 -20.07
N PHE A 83 27.65 -2.21 -19.91
CA PHE A 83 26.56 -2.73 -20.71
C PHE A 83 25.79 -1.59 -21.35
N ILE A 84 25.31 -1.80 -22.57
CA ILE A 84 24.38 -0.90 -23.27
C ILE A 84 23.25 -1.78 -23.83
N TRP A 85 22.05 -1.61 -23.30
CA TRP A 85 20.82 -2.06 -23.92
C TRP A 85 20.43 -1.11 -25.03
N ALA A 86 19.99 -1.66 -26.15
CA ALA A 86 19.35 -0.92 -27.22
C ALA A 86 18.06 -1.63 -27.64
N ALA A 87 16.98 -0.87 -27.77
CA ALA A 87 15.66 -1.33 -28.21
C ALA A 87 15.19 -0.47 -29.39
N ALA A 88 14.65 -1.10 -30.42
CA ALA A 88 14.14 -0.42 -31.61
C ALA A 88 12.94 0.50 -31.25
N PRO A 89 12.56 1.44 -32.14
CA PRO A 89 11.36 2.25 -31.94
C PRO A 89 10.11 1.40 -31.70
N GLY A 90 9.31 1.73 -30.67
CA GLY A 90 8.10 0.99 -30.32
C GLY A 90 8.32 -0.35 -29.64
N GLU A 91 9.58 -0.69 -29.30
CA GLU A 91 9.92 -1.81 -28.42
C GLU A 91 10.10 -1.29 -26.98
N ILE A 92 9.77 -2.12 -25.97
CA ILE A 92 9.94 -1.76 -24.56
C ILE A 92 11.42 -1.92 -24.20
N LEU A 93 12.08 -0.85 -23.76
CA LEU A 93 13.50 -0.87 -23.38
C LEU A 93 13.71 -1.69 -22.09
N PRO A 94 14.53 -2.77 -22.09
CA PRO A 94 14.73 -3.59 -20.90
C PRO A 94 15.29 -2.81 -19.71
N GLU A 95 14.77 -3.12 -18.51
CA GLU A 95 15.27 -2.59 -17.24
C GLU A 95 16.56 -3.29 -16.79
N TRP A 96 17.27 -2.70 -15.81
CA TRP A 96 18.41 -3.37 -15.18
C TRP A 96 17.93 -4.43 -14.18
N PRO A 97 18.61 -5.59 -14.08
CA PRO A 97 18.28 -6.58 -13.07
C PRO A 97 18.72 -6.09 -11.68
N GLU A 98 17.87 -6.30 -10.69
CA GLU A 98 18.18 -5.98 -9.29
C GLU A 98 19.32 -6.86 -8.76
N PRO A 99 20.32 -6.28 -8.07
CA PRO A 99 21.39 -7.05 -7.47
C PRO A 99 20.89 -7.81 -6.23
N MET A 100 21.28 -9.08 -6.12
CA MET A 100 20.74 -10.01 -5.11
C MET A 100 21.74 -10.35 -4.00
N HIS A 101 23.04 -10.17 -4.23
CA HIS A 101 24.11 -10.51 -3.29
C HIS A 101 24.86 -9.28 -2.80
N VAL A 102 25.18 -9.25 -1.50
CA VAL A 102 26.10 -8.28 -0.91
C VAL A 102 27.47 -8.48 -1.55
N PHE A 103 28.02 -7.43 -2.14
CA PHE A 103 29.36 -7.46 -2.70
C PHE A 103 30.10 -6.15 -2.42
N GLY A 104 31.22 -6.23 -1.70
CA GLY A 104 31.90 -5.08 -1.08
C GLY A 104 32.72 -4.26 -2.07
N VAL A 105 32.09 -3.37 -2.82
CA VAL A 105 32.74 -2.60 -3.90
C VAL A 105 32.27 -1.13 -3.91
N PRO A 106 33.15 -0.15 -4.27
CA PRO A 106 32.73 1.24 -4.49
C PRO A 106 31.60 1.36 -5.51
N GLU A 107 30.72 2.33 -5.30
CA GLU A 107 29.57 2.63 -6.16
C GLU A 107 29.98 2.68 -7.64
N LEU A 108 29.29 1.90 -8.48
CA LEU A 108 29.56 1.76 -9.92
C LEU A 108 28.99 2.96 -10.69
N LYS A 109 29.56 4.13 -10.41
CA LYS A 109 29.09 5.40 -10.97
C LYS A 109 29.82 5.76 -12.26
N ILE A 110 29.05 6.29 -13.20
CA ILE A 110 29.51 6.88 -14.46
C ILE A 110 29.38 8.41 -14.31
N THR A 111 30.47 9.14 -14.53
CA THR A 111 30.46 10.60 -14.53
C THR A 111 29.94 11.13 -15.87
N LEU A 112 28.84 11.88 -15.83
CA LEU A 112 28.24 12.54 -16.99
C LEU A 112 28.76 13.99 -17.14
N SER A 113 28.40 14.65 -18.23
CA SER A 113 28.65 16.09 -18.41
C SER A 113 28.00 16.89 -17.29
N GLY A 114 28.73 17.84 -16.69
CA GLY A 114 28.22 18.65 -15.57
C GLY A 114 28.48 18.07 -14.17
N ASN A 115 29.41 17.11 -14.03
CA ASN A 115 29.76 16.44 -12.75
C ASN A 115 28.66 15.60 -12.10
N SER A 116 27.50 15.42 -12.75
CA SER A 116 26.46 14.48 -12.31
C SER A 116 26.96 13.03 -12.40
N GLN A 117 26.59 12.21 -11.41
CA GLN A 117 26.96 10.81 -11.34
C GLN A 117 25.74 9.93 -11.59
N TYR A 118 25.86 8.99 -12.52
CA TYR A 118 24.82 8.02 -12.84
C TYR A 118 25.23 6.61 -12.36
N ALA A 119 24.34 5.91 -11.68
CA ALA A 119 24.50 4.51 -11.32
C ALA A 119 23.34 3.71 -11.90
N ALA A 120 23.65 2.60 -12.56
CA ALA A 120 22.66 1.73 -13.19
C ALA A 120 21.84 0.93 -12.17
N VAL A 121 22.47 0.54 -11.07
CA VAL A 121 21.87 -0.21 -9.97
C VAL A 121 22.38 0.33 -8.64
N ARG A 122 21.60 0.16 -7.58
CA ARG A 122 21.98 0.56 -6.22
C ARG A 122 23.22 -0.20 -5.73
N SER A 123 23.97 0.42 -4.82
CA SER A 123 25.09 -0.24 -4.14
C SER A 123 24.56 -1.30 -3.17
N THR A 124 25.11 -2.51 -3.25
CA THR A 124 24.83 -3.60 -2.29
C THR A 124 25.73 -3.58 -1.06
N ALA A 125 26.62 -2.59 -0.94
CA ALA A 125 27.59 -2.53 0.15
C ALA A 125 26.92 -2.41 1.54
N SER A 126 25.75 -1.78 1.61
CA SER A 126 24.95 -1.62 2.84
C SER A 126 23.98 -2.78 3.12
N GLY A 127 23.79 -3.70 2.16
CA GLY A 127 22.89 -4.84 2.30
C GLY A 127 22.29 -5.32 0.97
N ALA A 128 21.95 -6.60 0.90
CA ALA A 128 21.23 -7.26 -0.19
C ALA A 128 20.55 -8.53 0.38
N PRO A 129 19.60 -9.16 -0.35
CA PRO A 129 18.91 -10.36 0.11
C PRO A 129 19.83 -11.52 0.51
N PHE A 130 20.95 -11.72 -0.20
CA PHE A 130 21.90 -12.80 0.04
C PHE A 130 23.31 -12.30 0.35
N ARG A 131 24.09 -13.09 1.11
CA ARG A 131 25.51 -12.80 1.36
C ARG A 131 26.38 -13.03 0.11
N ALA A 132 27.58 -12.47 0.10
CA ALA A 132 28.59 -12.76 -0.92
C ALA A 132 28.91 -14.28 -0.97
N ILE A 133 29.16 -14.81 -2.16
CA ILE A 133 29.69 -16.17 -2.35
C ILE A 133 31.22 -16.11 -2.19
N THR A 134 31.77 -16.96 -1.34
CA THR A 134 33.21 -16.96 -1.04
C THR A 134 33.99 -17.93 -1.93
N VAL A 135 35.33 -17.88 -1.87
CA VAL A 135 36.20 -18.87 -2.53
C VAL A 135 35.90 -20.27 -2.01
N ARG A 136 35.70 -20.43 -0.70
CA ARG A 136 35.32 -21.71 -0.08
C ARG A 136 34.00 -22.24 -0.61
N ASP A 137 32.99 -21.38 -0.74
CA ASP A 137 31.70 -21.76 -1.33
C ASP A 137 31.81 -22.19 -2.80
N THR A 138 32.89 -21.86 -3.50
CA THR A 138 33.06 -22.08 -4.94
C THR A 138 33.88 -23.33 -5.24
N ILE A 139 35.00 -23.52 -4.55
CA ILE A 139 36.00 -24.56 -4.89
C ILE A 139 36.37 -25.47 -3.73
N GLY A 140 35.78 -25.30 -2.53
CA GLY A 140 36.19 -26.05 -1.33
C GLY A 140 35.91 -27.55 -1.34
N ASP A 141 35.07 -28.03 -2.26
CA ASP A 141 34.70 -29.44 -2.49
C ASP A 141 35.54 -30.11 -3.58
N LEU A 142 36.41 -29.35 -4.28
CA LEU A 142 37.17 -29.88 -5.39
C LEU A 142 38.36 -30.73 -4.91
N PRO A 143 38.67 -31.85 -5.59
CA PRO A 143 39.80 -32.71 -5.23
C PRO A 143 41.14 -31.98 -5.37
N ALA A 144 42.12 -32.38 -4.56
CA ALA A 144 43.43 -31.74 -4.58
C ALA A 144 44.22 -32.10 -5.85
N VAL A 145 44.93 -31.13 -6.43
CA VAL A 145 45.78 -31.37 -7.62
C VAL A 145 47.11 -30.63 -7.52
N GLY A 146 48.15 -31.18 -8.16
CA GLY A 146 49.49 -30.60 -8.18
C GLY A 146 49.70 -29.51 -9.26
N ASN A 147 50.88 -28.88 -9.22
CA ASN A 147 51.34 -28.00 -10.30
C ASN A 147 51.42 -28.78 -11.63
N GLY A 148 50.89 -28.22 -12.71
CA GLY A 148 50.88 -28.89 -14.02
C GLY A 148 49.91 -30.07 -14.16
N ALA A 149 48.92 -30.21 -13.26
CA ALA A 149 47.92 -31.27 -13.35
C ALA A 149 47.19 -31.28 -14.70
N SER A 150 47.19 -32.42 -15.38
CA SER A 150 46.69 -32.59 -16.76
C SER A 150 45.61 -33.66 -16.92
N LYS A 151 45.20 -34.32 -15.83
CA LYS A 151 44.10 -35.30 -15.86
C LYS A 151 42.79 -34.60 -16.23
N VAL A 152 42.20 -35.01 -17.35
CA VAL A 152 40.99 -34.37 -17.90
C VAL A 152 39.77 -34.64 -17.02
N ASN A 153 39.67 -35.87 -16.50
CA ASN A 153 38.58 -36.34 -15.65
C ASN A 153 39.13 -36.73 -14.29
N VAL A 154 38.47 -36.27 -13.23
CA VAL A 154 38.79 -36.58 -11.83
C VAL A 154 37.49 -36.88 -11.10
N GLU A 155 37.45 -37.92 -10.28
CA GLU A 155 36.27 -38.21 -9.45
C GLU A 155 36.20 -37.26 -8.26
N TYR A 156 34.99 -36.93 -7.83
CA TYR A 156 34.82 -36.16 -6.61
C TYR A 156 35.13 -37.01 -5.38
N GLU A 157 35.93 -36.47 -4.46
CA GLU A 157 36.29 -37.13 -3.20
C GLU A 157 35.26 -36.90 -2.09
N SER A 158 34.44 -35.86 -2.21
CA SER A 158 33.48 -35.46 -1.18
C SER A 158 32.19 -34.90 -1.77
N ASP A 159 31.14 -34.84 -0.95
CA ASP A 159 29.85 -34.25 -1.31
C ASP A 159 29.91 -32.71 -1.28
N PRO A 160 29.13 -32.01 -2.13
CA PRO A 160 29.08 -30.56 -2.13
C PRO A 160 28.50 -30.02 -0.81
N VAL A 161 29.22 -29.09 -0.18
CA VAL A 161 28.89 -28.55 1.15
C VAL A 161 27.97 -27.32 1.05
N SER A 162 28.34 -26.36 0.20
CA SER A 162 27.62 -25.09 0.00
C SER A 162 26.45 -25.25 -0.98
N TRP A 163 25.45 -24.37 -0.88
CA TRP A 163 24.36 -24.30 -1.87
C TRP A 163 24.90 -24.07 -3.29
N PHE A 164 25.93 -23.23 -3.41
CA PHE A 164 26.52 -22.89 -4.70
C PHE A 164 27.19 -24.11 -5.34
N GLN A 165 27.91 -24.91 -4.55
CA GLN A 165 28.51 -26.18 -4.99
C GLN A 165 27.44 -27.15 -5.47
N LYS A 166 26.36 -27.34 -4.70
CA LYS A 166 25.24 -28.21 -5.09
C LYS A 166 24.65 -27.79 -6.42
N LYS A 167 24.43 -26.49 -6.62
CA LYS A 167 23.86 -25.95 -7.85
C LYS A 167 24.79 -26.08 -9.07
N ILE A 168 26.08 -25.77 -8.92
CA ILE A 168 27.05 -25.80 -10.01
C ILE A 168 27.41 -27.24 -10.41
N ARG A 169 27.52 -28.13 -9.43
CA ARG A 169 27.84 -29.54 -9.65
C ARG A 169 26.68 -30.30 -10.26
N GLY A 170 25.44 -30.02 -9.83
CA GLY A 170 24.28 -30.79 -10.25
C GLY A 170 24.45 -32.27 -9.92
N GLU A 171 24.18 -33.14 -10.90
CA GLU A 171 24.29 -34.61 -10.75
C GLU A 171 25.66 -35.18 -11.21
N MET A 172 26.66 -34.32 -11.41
CA MET A 172 27.98 -34.75 -11.90
C MET A 172 28.73 -35.55 -10.82
N ALA A 173 29.01 -36.83 -11.11
CA ALA A 173 29.90 -37.69 -10.33
C ALA A 173 31.38 -37.51 -10.71
N VAL A 174 31.66 -37.08 -11.94
CA VAL A 174 33.01 -36.88 -12.47
C VAL A 174 33.23 -35.40 -12.77
N LEU A 175 34.32 -34.85 -12.26
CA LEU A 175 34.78 -33.50 -12.53
C LEU A 175 35.65 -33.46 -13.79
N THR A 176 35.34 -32.52 -14.68
CA THR A 176 36.11 -32.29 -15.90
C THR A 176 36.90 -30.99 -15.83
N ASP A 177 37.99 -30.88 -16.59
CA ASP A 177 38.78 -29.65 -16.74
C ASP A 177 39.40 -29.12 -15.43
N HIS A 178 39.60 -29.98 -14.43
CA HIS A 178 40.35 -29.66 -13.21
C HIS A 178 41.87 -29.74 -13.43
N ILE A 179 42.32 -29.02 -14.45
CA ILE A 179 43.69 -29.00 -14.96
C ILE A 179 44.36 -27.66 -14.65
N SER A 180 45.63 -27.69 -14.25
CA SER A 180 46.41 -26.51 -13.85
C SER A 180 47.54 -26.24 -14.85
N LYS A 181 47.84 -24.94 -15.07
CA LYS A 181 48.99 -24.53 -15.87
C LYS A 181 50.28 -24.85 -15.10
N GLU A 182 51.25 -25.46 -15.79
CA GLU A 182 52.57 -25.73 -15.23
C GLU A 182 53.37 -24.43 -15.03
N MET A 183 53.82 -24.19 -13.80
CA MET A 183 54.76 -23.11 -13.48
C MET A 183 56.19 -23.52 -13.76
N ASN A 184 57.02 -22.55 -14.18
CA ASN A 184 58.47 -22.74 -14.21
C ASN A 184 59.05 -22.91 -12.79
N GLU A 185 60.24 -23.50 -12.70
CA GLU A 185 60.91 -23.84 -11.44
C GLU A 185 60.97 -22.64 -10.47
N LEU A 186 61.39 -21.48 -10.97
CA LEU A 186 61.50 -20.27 -10.14
C LEU A 186 60.16 -19.80 -9.58
N ASN A 187 59.08 -19.83 -10.37
CA ASN A 187 57.75 -19.42 -9.88
C ASN A 187 57.13 -20.47 -8.95
N LEU A 188 57.45 -21.76 -9.13
CA LEU A 188 57.05 -22.81 -8.20
C LEU A 188 57.71 -22.60 -6.83
N ILE A 189 59.03 -22.33 -6.80
CA ILE A 189 59.76 -22.00 -5.58
C ILE A 189 59.15 -20.75 -4.92
N ARG A 190 58.87 -19.70 -5.69
CA ARG A 190 58.17 -18.50 -5.17
C ARG A 190 56.82 -18.85 -4.55
N CYS A 191 56.01 -19.66 -5.23
CA CYS A 191 54.72 -20.10 -4.71
C CYS A 191 54.86 -20.81 -3.35
N GLN A 192 55.80 -21.76 -3.25
CA GLN A 192 56.08 -22.50 -2.01
C GLN A 192 56.55 -21.61 -0.86
N ARG A 193 57.31 -20.55 -1.16
CA ARG A 193 57.79 -19.59 -0.14
C ARG A 193 56.74 -18.58 0.30
N ILE A 194 55.64 -18.42 -0.44
CA ILE A 194 54.54 -17.54 -0.05
C ILE A 194 53.66 -18.25 0.99
N PRO A 195 53.52 -17.68 2.20
CA PRO A 195 52.76 -18.29 3.28
C PRO A 195 51.31 -18.60 2.90
N LYS A 196 50.77 -19.72 3.39
CA LYS A 196 49.37 -20.16 3.22
C LYS A 196 48.45 -19.41 4.19
N ARG A 197 48.36 -18.08 4.05
CA ARG A 197 47.46 -17.22 4.84
C ARG A 197 46.82 -16.15 3.97
N PRO A 198 45.62 -15.65 4.31
CA PRO A 198 44.96 -14.58 3.58
C PRO A 198 45.85 -13.34 3.41
N GLY A 199 45.82 -12.77 2.21
CA GLY A 199 46.58 -11.55 1.87
C GLY A 199 48.09 -11.74 1.69
N ALA A 200 48.61 -12.98 1.71
CA ALA A 200 50.00 -13.25 1.38
C ALA A 200 50.25 -13.08 -0.13
N ASP A 201 51.26 -12.28 -0.47
CA ASP A 201 51.67 -11.97 -1.85
C ASP A 201 53.19 -11.84 -1.95
N TRP A 202 53.69 -11.28 -3.07
CA TRP A 202 55.13 -11.11 -3.31
C TRP A 202 55.89 -10.37 -2.20
N GLN A 203 55.24 -9.54 -1.39
CA GLN A 203 55.88 -8.83 -0.27
C GLN A 203 56.29 -9.77 0.86
N CYS A 204 55.73 -10.98 0.89
CA CYS A 204 56.06 -12.02 1.86
C CYS A 204 57.24 -12.90 1.42
N LEU A 205 57.78 -12.70 0.21
CA LEU A 205 58.94 -13.45 -0.25
C LEU A 205 60.20 -13.01 0.52
N PRO A 206 61.06 -13.94 0.98
CA PRO A 206 62.32 -13.60 1.60
C PRO A 206 63.29 -12.97 0.60
N ASP A 207 64.11 -12.03 1.06
CA ASP A 207 65.18 -11.40 0.30
C ASP A 207 66.41 -12.35 0.26
N GLU A 208 66.30 -13.39 -0.56
CA GLU A 208 67.33 -14.42 -0.72
C GLU A 208 67.55 -14.78 -2.19
N LYS A 209 68.70 -15.40 -2.47
CA LYS A 209 69.05 -15.97 -3.78
C LYS A 209 68.86 -17.47 -3.77
N VAL A 210 68.28 -18.01 -4.83
CA VAL A 210 68.07 -19.46 -4.99
C VAL A 210 68.83 -19.97 -6.20
N LYS A 211 69.45 -21.16 -6.06
CA LYS A 211 70.12 -21.87 -7.14
C LYS A 211 69.11 -22.78 -7.86
N LEU A 212 68.89 -22.54 -9.14
CA LEU A 212 68.00 -23.34 -9.99
C LEU A 212 68.69 -24.65 -10.44
N SER A 213 67.89 -25.60 -10.93
CA SER A 213 68.37 -26.85 -11.54
C SER A 213 69.37 -26.65 -12.68
N THR A 214 69.29 -25.51 -13.38
CA THR A 214 70.22 -25.08 -14.44
C THR A 214 71.58 -24.60 -13.91
N GLY A 215 71.76 -24.51 -12.60
CA GLY A 215 72.96 -23.96 -11.95
C GLY A 215 72.96 -22.43 -11.79
N GLN A 216 71.98 -21.73 -12.35
CA GLN A 216 71.85 -20.27 -12.27
C GLN A 216 71.39 -19.83 -10.87
N ILE A 217 72.03 -18.78 -10.33
CA ILE A 217 71.64 -18.15 -9.06
C ILE A 217 70.77 -16.92 -9.37
N VAL A 218 69.54 -16.89 -8.87
CA VAL A 218 68.56 -15.83 -9.18
C VAL A 218 67.91 -15.30 -7.89
N ASP A 219 67.63 -14.01 -7.85
CA ASP A 219 66.89 -13.37 -6.75
C ASP A 219 65.44 -13.87 -6.70
N LEU A 220 64.97 -14.23 -5.50
CA LEU A 220 63.62 -14.72 -5.32
C LEU A 220 62.59 -13.61 -5.57
N ILE A 221 62.87 -12.38 -5.16
CA ILE A 221 62.04 -11.20 -5.47
C ILE A 221 62.44 -10.66 -6.86
N PRO A 222 61.52 -10.60 -7.85
CA PRO A 222 61.85 -10.00 -9.13
C PRO A 222 62.24 -8.52 -8.96
N TRP A 223 63.40 -8.13 -9.51
CA TRP A 223 63.95 -6.77 -9.41
C TRP A 223 62.96 -5.66 -9.77
N CYS A 224 62.04 -5.90 -10.71
CA CYS A 224 61.06 -4.90 -11.12
C CYS A 224 60.02 -4.58 -10.04
N LEU A 225 59.70 -5.50 -9.11
CA LEU A 225 58.62 -5.30 -8.16
C LEU A 225 58.95 -4.19 -7.15
N PRO A 226 60.06 -4.23 -6.39
CA PRO A 226 60.39 -3.17 -5.44
C PRO A 226 60.62 -1.82 -6.15
N ASN A 227 61.28 -1.84 -7.30
CA ASN A 227 61.69 -0.63 -8.03
C ASN A 227 60.53 0.09 -8.74
N THR A 228 59.42 -0.59 -9.02
CA THR A 228 58.25 0.03 -9.67
C THR A 228 56.98 0.02 -8.81
N ALA A 229 57.05 -0.54 -7.60
CA ALA A 229 55.94 -0.68 -6.66
C ALA A 229 55.12 0.62 -6.45
N LYS A 230 55.80 1.76 -6.22
CA LYS A 230 55.12 3.06 -6.00
C LYS A 230 54.22 3.47 -7.17
N ARG A 231 54.60 3.16 -8.42
CA ARG A 231 53.84 3.53 -9.63
C ARG A 231 52.65 2.60 -9.91
N HIS A 232 52.62 1.43 -9.27
CA HIS A 232 51.68 0.34 -9.57
C HIS A 232 50.94 -0.14 -8.33
N ASN A 233 50.60 0.77 -7.40
CA ASN A 233 49.87 0.45 -6.17
C ASN A 233 50.50 -0.71 -5.38
N GLN A 234 51.82 -0.64 -5.19
CA GLN A 234 52.62 -1.64 -4.49
C GLN A 234 52.57 -3.05 -5.10
N TRP A 235 52.12 -3.19 -6.35
CA TRP A 235 51.90 -4.49 -7.00
C TRP A 235 51.12 -5.47 -6.13
N LYS A 236 50.20 -4.95 -5.30
CA LYS A 236 49.48 -5.74 -4.30
C LYS A 236 48.76 -6.91 -4.96
N GLY A 237 48.95 -8.11 -4.42
CA GLY A 237 48.36 -9.35 -4.92
C GLY A 237 49.16 -10.06 -6.03
N LEU A 238 50.27 -9.51 -6.55
CA LEU A 238 51.16 -10.31 -7.42
C LEU A 238 51.73 -11.49 -6.66
N PHE A 239 51.78 -12.66 -7.31
CA PHE A 239 52.09 -13.94 -6.65
C PHE A 239 51.16 -14.26 -5.46
N GLY A 240 49.98 -13.64 -5.40
CA GLY A 240 49.07 -13.77 -4.26
C GLY A 240 48.32 -15.11 -4.23
N ARG A 241 48.04 -15.58 -3.02
CA ARG A 241 47.11 -16.69 -2.76
C ARG A 241 45.68 -16.17 -2.60
N LEU A 242 44.71 -16.95 -3.07
CA LEU A 242 43.30 -16.69 -2.76
C LEU A 242 43.03 -16.82 -1.25
N ASP A 243 42.07 -16.05 -0.77
CA ASP A 243 41.52 -16.15 0.58
C ASP A 243 40.25 -17.01 0.54
N TRP A 244 40.18 -18.04 1.38
CA TRP A 244 39.01 -18.92 1.49
C TRP A 244 37.71 -18.17 1.79
N GLU A 245 37.77 -17.14 2.64
CA GLU A 245 36.60 -16.34 3.02
C GLU A 245 36.42 -15.10 2.13
N GLY A 246 37.36 -14.87 1.22
CA GLY A 246 37.34 -13.78 0.25
C GLY A 246 36.60 -14.10 -1.04
N ASN A 247 36.78 -13.24 -2.03
CA ASN A 247 36.22 -13.37 -3.38
C ASN A 247 37.33 -13.66 -4.40
N PHE A 248 36.97 -14.32 -5.52
CA PHE A 248 37.87 -14.48 -6.64
C PHE A 248 38.19 -13.11 -7.29
N PRO A 249 39.45 -12.87 -7.65
CA PRO A 249 39.78 -11.75 -8.51
C PRO A 249 39.30 -12.03 -9.93
N THR A 250 39.28 -11.02 -10.79
CA THR A 250 38.79 -11.19 -12.15
C THR A 250 39.55 -12.28 -12.91
N SER A 251 38.86 -13.36 -13.31
CA SER A 251 39.43 -14.40 -14.16
C SER A 251 39.82 -13.80 -15.53
N ILE A 252 41.09 -14.03 -15.91
CA ILE A 252 41.72 -13.50 -17.12
C ILE A 252 42.03 -14.62 -18.12
N THR A 253 42.34 -14.22 -19.35
CA THR A 253 42.57 -15.12 -20.49
C THR A 253 43.87 -15.93 -20.39
N ASP A 254 44.82 -15.50 -19.56
CA ASP A 254 46.06 -16.21 -19.27
C ASP A 254 46.50 -15.90 -17.83
N PRO A 255 46.11 -16.74 -16.84
CA PRO A 255 46.50 -16.56 -15.46
C PRO A 255 48.01 -16.77 -15.31
N GLN A 256 48.69 -15.74 -14.78
CA GLN A 256 50.12 -15.76 -14.52
C GLN A 256 50.45 -15.02 -13.21
N PRO A 257 51.44 -15.47 -12.42
CA PRO A 257 51.79 -14.84 -11.15
C PRO A 257 52.27 -13.38 -11.29
N MET A 258 52.97 -13.07 -12.38
CA MET A 258 53.37 -11.69 -12.76
C MET A 258 52.36 -10.97 -13.66
N GLY A 259 51.19 -11.59 -13.91
CA GLY A 259 50.13 -11.00 -14.71
C GLY A 259 49.45 -9.83 -14.02
N LYS A 260 48.58 -9.11 -14.74
CA LYS A 260 47.90 -7.90 -14.23
C LYS A 260 47.09 -8.12 -12.95
N VAL A 261 46.54 -9.33 -12.78
CA VAL A 261 45.78 -9.73 -11.59
C VAL A 261 46.70 -10.32 -10.53
N GLY A 262 47.62 -11.21 -10.93
CA GLY A 262 48.71 -11.75 -10.11
C GLY A 262 48.31 -12.70 -8.97
N MET A 263 47.12 -12.54 -8.41
CA MET A 263 46.56 -13.37 -7.36
C MET A 263 45.91 -14.61 -7.99
N CYS A 264 46.75 -15.56 -8.39
CA CYS A 264 46.34 -16.74 -9.13
C CYS A 264 46.75 -18.06 -8.47
N PHE A 265 47.24 -18.03 -7.22
CA PHE A 265 47.57 -19.23 -6.48
C PHE A 265 46.39 -19.75 -5.68
N HIS A 266 46.29 -21.08 -5.59
CA HIS A 266 45.34 -21.75 -4.72
C HIS A 266 45.62 -21.39 -3.24
N PRO A 267 44.59 -21.30 -2.37
CA PRO A 267 44.77 -20.97 -0.95
C PRO A 267 45.83 -21.87 -0.26
N ASP A 268 45.69 -23.19 -0.41
CA ASP A 268 46.51 -24.16 0.34
C ASP A 268 47.47 -25.01 -0.52
N GLN A 269 47.36 -24.93 -1.85
CA GLN A 269 48.10 -25.78 -2.79
C GLN A 269 49.14 -24.94 -3.55
N ASP A 270 50.32 -25.50 -3.80
CA ASP A 270 51.45 -24.78 -4.42
C ASP A 270 51.35 -24.80 -5.96
N ARG A 271 50.23 -24.25 -6.47
CA ARG A 271 49.89 -24.24 -7.89
C ARG A 271 49.06 -23.03 -8.29
N ILE A 272 48.98 -22.80 -9.60
CA ILE A 272 48.00 -21.89 -10.20
C ILE A 272 46.59 -22.52 -10.15
N LEU A 273 45.57 -21.69 -10.03
CA LEU A 273 44.18 -22.12 -10.11
C LEU A 273 43.90 -22.90 -11.39
N THR A 274 43.06 -23.93 -11.30
CA THR A 274 42.70 -24.77 -12.44
C THR A 274 41.72 -24.06 -13.38
N VAL A 275 41.58 -24.59 -14.59
CA VAL A 275 40.55 -24.16 -15.55
C VAL A 275 39.16 -24.23 -14.91
N ARG A 276 38.84 -25.34 -14.23
CA ARG A 276 37.56 -25.55 -13.55
C ARG A 276 37.32 -24.58 -12.38
N GLU A 277 38.33 -24.30 -11.57
CA GLU A 277 38.22 -23.31 -10.48
C GLU A 277 37.88 -21.91 -11.02
N CYS A 278 38.55 -21.48 -12.10
CA CYS A 278 38.24 -20.22 -12.77
C CYS A 278 36.86 -20.23 -13.46
N ALA A 279 36.38 -21.39 -13.93
CA ALA A 279 35.06 -21.53 -14.52
C ALA A 279 33.96 -21.39 -13.45
N ARG A 280 34.11 -22.11 -12.33
CA ARG A 280 33.17 -22.02 -11.20
C ARG A 280 33.12 -20.61 -10.62
N SER A 281 34.24 -19.88 -10.56
CA SER A 281 34.23 -18.50 -10.07
C SER A 281 33.33 -17.56 -10.90
N GLN A 282 33.07 -17.89 -12.18
CA GLN A 282 32.15 -17.15 -13.04
C GLN A 282 30.73 -17.74 -13.06
N GLY A 283 30.46 -18.86 -12.40
CA GLY A 283 29.15 -19.49 -12.39
C GLY A 283 28.92 -20.48 -13.53
N PHE A 284 29.96 -20.97 -14.21
CA PHE A 284 29.81 -22.07 -15.17
C PHE A 284 29.51 -23.38 -14.43
N ALA A 285 28.50 -24.11 -14.89
CA ALA A 285 28.20 -25.45 -14.39
C ALA A 285 29.34 -26.43 -14.70
N ASP A 286 29.49 -27.45 -13.85
CA ASP A 286 30.55 -28.46 -14.04
C ASP A 286 30.33 -29.34 -15.27
N SER A 287 29.08 -29.43 -15.74
CA SER A 287 28.70 -30.08 -16.98
C SER A 287 29.15 -29.33 -18.24
N TYR A 288 29.53 -28.04 -18.13
CA TYR A 288 29.98 -27.26 -19.27
C TYR A 288 31.37 -27.72 -19.74
N GLN A 289 31.50 -28.02 -21.02
CA GLN A 289 32.73 -28.52 -21.64
C GLN A 289 33.46 -27.41 -22.40
N PHE A 290 34.73 -27.17 -22.03
CA PHE A 290 35.57 -26.19 -22.73
C PHE A 290 36.44 -26.87 -23.80
N SER A 291 36.55 -26.25 -24.97
CA SER A 291 37.31 -26.81 -26.10
C SER A 291 38.73 -26.26 -26.22
N GLY A 292 39.66 -27.06 -26.73
CA GLY A 292 41.03 -26.65 -27.06
C GLY A 292 42.06 -26.85 -25.94
N THR A 293 43.21 -26.19 -26.06
CA THR A 293 44.32 -26.25 -25.09
C THR A 293 43.98 -25.53 -23.78
N ILE A 294 44.74 -25.75 -22.70
CA ILE A 294 44.57 -25.05 -21.41
C ILE A 294 44.46 -23.52 -21.60
N LEU A 295 45.30 -22.95 -22.45
CA LEU A 295 45.26 -21.52 -22.78
C LEU A 295 43.96 -21.13 -23.52
N HIS A 296 43.48 -21.96 -24.45
CA HIS A 296 42.20 -21.71 -25.13
C HIS A 296 41.01 -21.77 -24.17
N LYS A 297 41.04 -22.67 -23.18
CA LYS A 297 40.00 -22.79 -22.14
C LYS A 297 39.99 -21.56 -21.22
N HIS A 298 41.16 -21.14 -20.72
CA HIS A 298 41.25 -19.88 -19.96
C HIS A 298 40.86 -18.66 -20.78
N ARG A 299 41.14 -18.62 -22.09
CA ARG A 299 40.66 -17.55 -22.99
C ARG A 299 39.14 -17.48 -23.07
N GLN A 300 38.46 -18.63 -23.22
CA GLN A 300 37.00 -18.69 -23.23
C GLN A 300 36.42 -18.16 -21.91
N ILE A 301 36.91 -18.65 -20.77
CA ILE A 301 36.47 -18.20 -19.44
C ILE A 301 36.79 -16.72 -19.25
N GLY A 302 38.02 -16.31 -19.52
CA GLY A 302 38.50 -14.94 -19.30
C GLY A 302 37.78 -13.88 -20.14
N ASN A 303 37.23 -14.26 -21.29
CA ASN A 303 36.44 -13.38 -22.17
C ASN A 303 34.92 -13.44 -21.92
N ALA A 304 34.42 -14.48 -21.25
CA ALA A 304 32.99 -14.66 -21.05
C ALA A 304 32.34 -13.58 -20.18
N VAL A 305 31.03 -13.40 -20.37
CA VAL A 305 30.15 -12.79 -19.37
C VAL A 305 29.71 -13.89 -18.41
N PRO A 306 29.78 -13.69 -17.08
CA PRO A 306 29.35 -14.68 -16.10
C PRO A 306 27.92 -15.15 -16.37
N PRO A 307 27.65 -16.47 -16.47
CA PRO A 307 26.34 -17.00 -16.82
C PRO A 307 25.19 -16.50 -15.94
N THR A 308 25.42 -16.29 -14.63
CA THR A 308 24.36 -15.80 -13.72
C THR A 308 23.95 -14.36 -14.00
N LEU A 309 24.93 -13.49 -14.32
CA LEU A 309 24.66 -12.11 -14.74
C LEU A 309 23.98 -12.09 -16.12
N ALA A 310 24.44 -12.94 -17.04
CA ALA A 310 23.82 -13.07 -18.36
C ALA A 310 22.36 -13.55 -18.24
N TYR A 311 22.08 -14.50 -17.35
CA TYR A 311 20.72 -14.97 -17.04
C TYR A 311 19.83 -13.85 -16.47
N ALA A 312 20.36 -13.05 -15.53
CA ALA A 312 19.62 -11.92 -14.96
C ALA A 312 19.28 -10.87 -16.04
N LEU A 313 20.24 -10.54 -16.91
CA LEU A 313 20.02 -9.63 -18.05
C LEU A 313 19.02 -10.22 -19.06
N GLY A 314 19.13 -11.51 -19.38
CA GLY A 314 18.21 -12.21 -20.27
C GLY A 314 16.78 -12.27 -19.73
N THR A 315 16.61 -12.36 -18.41
CA THR A 315 15.30 -12.32 -17.75
C THR A 315 14.63 -10.96 -17.98
N LYS A 316 15.36 -9.85 -17.85
CA LYS A 316 14.84 -8.51 -18.14
C LYS A 316 14.53 -8.28 -19.61
N LEU A 317 15.31 -8.88 -20.51
CA LEU A 317 14.96 -8.89 -21.93
C LEU A 317 13.66 -9.67 -22.19
N LYS A 318 13.49 -10.84 -21.56
CA LYS A 318 12.28 -11.65 -21.68
C LYS A 318 11.05 -10.89 -21.17
N GLU A 319 11.12 -10.28 -19.98
CA GLU A 319 10.04 -9.46 -19.41
C GLU A 319 9.61 -8.33 -20.37
N ALA A 320 10.56 -7.67 -21.02
CA ALA A 320 10.28 -6.61 -21.99
C ALA A 320 9.58 -7.13 -23.26
N ILE A 321 9.97 -8.32 -23.73
CA ILE A 321 9.33 -8.98 -24.89
C ILE A 321 7.91 -9.43 -24.53
N ASP A 322 7.74 -10.06 -23.36
CA ASP A 322 6.46 -10.63 -22.92
C ASP A 322 5.42 -9.54 -22.64
N SER A 323 5.82 -8.42 -22.01
CA SER A 323 4.95 -7.26 -21.74
C SER A 323 4.33 -6.66 -23.02
N LYS A 324 5.02 -6.78 -24.15
CA LYS A 324 4.49 -6.34 -25.45
C LYS A 324 3.46 -7.32 -26.03
N SER A 325 3.62 -8.61 -25.79
CA SER A 325 2.66 -9.63 -26.26
C SER A 325 1.29 -9.47 -25.61
N LEU A 326 1.26 -9.08 -24.34
CA LEU A 326 0.03 -8.81 -23.58
C LEU A 326 -0.68 -7.53 -24.07
N SER A 327 0.06 -6.43 -24.27
CA SER A 327 -0.52 -5.17 -24.77
C SER A 327 -1.02 -5.25 -26.23
N SER A 328 -0.47 -6.15 -27.04
CA SER A 328 -0.95 -6.40 -28.40
C SER A 328 -2.15 -7.36 -28.47
N GLN A 329 -2.40 -8.19 -27.44
CA GLN A 329 -3.63 -8.99 -27.34
C GLN A 329 -4.83 -8.19 -26.83
N GLU A 330 -4.63 -7.26 -25.89
CA GLU A 330 -5.70 -6.38 -25.38
C GLU A 330 -6.29 -5.45 -26.44
N SER A 331 -5.50 -5.07 -27.45
CA SER A 331 -5.98 -4.25 -28.59
C SER A 331 -6.78 -5.05 -29.64
N SER A 332 -6.88 -6.37 -29.51
CA SER A 332 -7.61 -7.26 -30.45
C SER A 332 -8.92 -7.83 -29.89
N LEU A 333 -9.26 -7.58 -28.63
CA LEU A 333 -10.49 -8.05 -28.00
C LEU A 333 -11.63 -7.04 -28.19
N SER A 334 -12.31 -7.16 -29.34
CA SER A 334 -13.69 -6.68 -29.48
C SER A 334 -14.67 -7.59 -28.72
N PRO A 335 -15.78 -7.07 -28.15
CA PRO A 335 -16.67 -7.84 -27.29
C PRO A 335 -17.57 -8.74 -28.14
N SER A 336 -17.12 -9.96 -28.40
CA SER A 336 -17.96 -11.01 -28.96
C SER A 336 -17.49 -12.39 -28.52
N GLN A 337 -17.50 -12.66 -27.21
CA GLN A 337 -17.36 -14.02 -26.68
C GLN A 337 -17.81 -14.11 -25.20
N GLU A 338 -19.10 -13.92 -24.95
CA GLU A 338 -19.78 -14.55 -23.81
C GLU A 338 -20.87 -15.47 -24.37
N LEU A 339 -20.48 -16.70 -24.71
CA LEU A 339 -21.37 -17.86 -24.87
C LEU A 339 -20.51 -19.11 -25.07
N SER A 340 -20.02 -19.68 -23.97
CA SER A 340 -19.63 -21.09 -23.93
C SER A 340 -19.82 -21.66 -22.52
N PHE A 341 -21.09 -21.82 -22.15
CA PHE A 341 -21.50 -22.82 -21.17
C PHE A 341 -22.53 -23.69 -21.87
N PHE A 342 -22.09 -24.80 -22.48
CA PHE A 342 -22.80 -26.09 -22.58
C PHE A 342 -22.03 -27.06 -23.49
N GLY A 343 -21.57 -28.16 -22.88
CA GLY A 343 -21.60 -29.55 -23.38
C GLY A 343 -21.12 -29.85 -24.79
N GLY A 344 -20.06 -30.67 -24.87
CA GLY A 344 -19.53 -31.21 -26.11
C GLY A 344 -20.46 -32.17 -26.86
N LEU A 345 -20.12 -32.36 -28.14
CA LEU A 345 -20.35 -33.55 -28.94
C LEU A 345 -19.39 -33.49 -30.15
N SER A 346 -19.02 -34.68 -30.59
CA SER A 346 -18.00 -35.03 -31.57
C SER A 346 -18.36 -34.74 -33.03
N ASP A 347 -17.31 -34.71 -33.83
CA ASP A 347 -17.23 -35.09 -35.25
C ASP A 347 -17.78 -34.18 -36.37
N SER A 348 -17.13 -34.44 -37.50
CA SER A 348 -16.94 -33.71 -38.74
C SER A 348 -18.19 -33.46 -39.60
N GLU A 349 -17.99 -32.55 -40.57
CA GLU A 349 -18.80 -32.28 -41.78
C GLU A 349 -19.96 -31.27 -41.64
N ASN A 350 -19.71 -30.01 -42.01
CA ASN A 350 -20.47 -29.25 -43.02
C ASN A 350 -20.08 -27.76 -43.01
N LYS A 351 -19.31 -27.33 -44.02
CA LYS A 351 -18.84 -25.95 -44.17
C LYS A 351 -19.70 -25.11 -45.13
N GLN A 352 -20.92 -25.56 -45.46
CA GLN A 352 -21.81 -24.89 -46.43
C GLN A 352 -23.13 -24.36 -45.83
N SER A 353 -23.40 -24.59 -44.54
CA SER A 353 -24.63 -24.15 -43.86
C SER A 353 -24.47 -22.87 -43.02
N ILE A 354 -23.24 -22.39 -42.80
CA ILE A 354 -22.96 -21.22 -41.94
C ILE A 354 -23.19 -19.88 -42.68
N ASP A 355 -22.95 -19.83 -44.00
CA ASP A 355 -23.13 -18.60 -44.78
C ASP A 355 -24.61 -18.23 -45.02
N GLN A 356 -25.53 -19.21 -45.02
CA GLN A 356 -26.97 -18.93 -45.11
C GLN A 356 -27.56 -18.39 -43.81
N ILE A 357 -26.98 -18.73 -42.65
CA ILE A 357 -27.42 -18.23 -41.34
C ILE A 357 -26.99 -16.76 -41.14
N PHE A 358 -25.81 -16.37 -41.63
CA PHE A 358 -25.33 -14.98 -41.58
C PHE A 358 -26.19 -14.02 -42.42
N LEU A 359 -26.70 -14.47 -43.57
CA LEU A 359 -27.63 -13.69 -44.39
C LEU A 359 -28.98 -13.50 -43.70
N PHE A 360 -29.48 -14.53 -42.98
CA PHE A 360 -30.75 -14.46 -42.25
C PHE A 360 -30.70 -13.55 -41.02
N ILE A 361 -29.59 -13.56 -40.26
CA ILE A 361 -29.41 -12.69 -39.08
C ILE A 361 -29.28 -11.22 -39.50
N THR A 362 -28.62 -10.95 -40.63
CA THR A 362 -28.46 -9.59 -41.15
C THR A 362 -29.80 -9.02 -41.65
N ILE A 363 -30.65 -9.87 -42.24
CA ILE A 363 -32.03 -9.49 -42.63
C ILE A 363 -32.91 -9.25 -41.40
N ILE A 364 -32.80 -10.05 -40.33
CA ILE A 364 -33.55 -9.83 -39.07
C ILE A 364 -33.11 -8.53 -38.38
N MET A 365 -31.82 -8.21 -38.39
CA MET A 365 -31.31 -6.94 -37.85
C MET A 365 -31.76 -5.73 -38.70
N PHE A 366 -31.91 -5.89 -40.01
CA PHE A 366 -32.41 -4.84 -40.91
C PHE A 366 -33.92 -4.61 -40.75
N VAL A 367 -34.71 -5.68 -40.61
CA VAL A 367 -36.16 -5.61 -40.39
C VAL A 367 -36.49 -5.02 -39.02
N ARG A 368 -35.72 -5.34 -37.97
CA ARG A 368 -35.89 -4.75 -36.62
C ARG A 368 -35.65 -3.23 -36.62
N LYS A 369 -34.67 -2.76 -37.40
CA LYS A 369 -34.36 -1.33 -37.58
C LYS A 369 -35.41 -0.58 -38.41
N LEU A 370 -36.14 -1.28 -39.26
CA LEU A 370 -37.26 -0.75 -40.05
C LEU A 370 -38.57 -0.69 -39.24
N VAL A 371 -38.80 -1.67 -38.36
CA VAL A 371 -39.96 -1.71 -37.44
C VAL A 371 -39.84 -0.66 -36.32
N GLU A 372 -38.63 -0.38 -35.80
CA GLU A 372 -38.40 0.73 -34.84
C GLU A 372 -38.60 2.12 -35.46
N LYS A 373 -38.49 2.25 -36.79
CA LYS A 373 -38.77 3.49 -37.52
C LYS A 373 -40.27 3.70 -37.82
N ALA A 374 -41.07 2.64 -37.75
CA ALA A 374 -42.51 2.67 -38.07
C ALA A 374 -43.41 2.91 -36.84
N SER A 375 -42.88 2.91 -35.62
CA SER A 375 -43.66 3.06 -34.37
C SER A 375 -43.67 4.46 -33.74
N LYS A 376 -43.25 5.51 -34.45
CA LYS A 376 -43.42 6.90 -34.00
C LYS A 376 -44.80 7.44 -34.38
N LYS A 377 -45.72 7.47 -33.40
CA LYS A 377 -46.87 8.39 -33.45
C LYS A 377 -46.34 9.84 -33.34
N PRO A 378 -46.89 10.81 -34.09
CA PRO A 378 -46.46 12.19 -34.01
C PRO A 378 -47.08 12.85 -32.78
N GLY A 379 -46.24 13.33 -31.86
CA GLY A 379 -46.69 14.16 -30.74
C GLY A 379 -45.62 14.40 -29.68
N GLY A 380 -45.01 15.60 -29.69
CA GLY A 380 -44.37 16.24 -28.54
C GLY A 380 -42.90 15.90 -28.24
N ASN A 381 -41.99 16.80 -28.62
CA ASN A 381 -40.58 16.79 -28.25
C ASN A 381 -40.36 17.20 -26.77
N SER A 382 -39.78 16.30 -25.97
CA SER A 382 -38.70 16.60 -25.01
C SER A 382 -38.07 15.26 -24.60
N ASP A 383 -36.92 14.91 -25.18
CA ASP A 383 -36.16 13.71 -24.81
C ASP A 383 -35.62 13.91 -23.39
N GLY A 384 -36.27 13.30 -22.37
CA GLY A 384 -35.80 13.34 -20.98
C GLY A 384 -34.56 12.46 -20.74
N LEU A 385 -33.98 12.60 -19.54
CA LEU A 385 -32.76 11.92 -19.09
C LEU A 385 -32.75 10.41 -19.38
N LYS A 386 -31.75 9.90 -20.14
CA LYS A 386 -31.66 8.49 -20.57
C LYS A 386 -30.68 7.69 -19.70
N GLY A 387 -30.85 6.37 -19.70
CA GLY A 387 -29.97 5.46 -18.94
C GLY A 387 -28.52 5.40 -19.42
N SER A 388 -28.23 5.90 -20.64
CA SER A 388 -26.87 6.09 -21.16
C SER A 388 -26.14 7.25 -20.51
N ASP A 389 -26.87 8.21 -19.95
CA ASP A 389 -26.32 9.51 -19.53
C ASP A 389 -25.81 9.48 -18.08
N ILE A 390 -25.99 8.35 -17.38
CA ILE A 390 -25.75 8.22 -15.95
C ILE A 390 -24.95 6.95 -15.65
N ASP A 391 -23.76 7.11 -15.09
CA ASP A 391 -22.91 5.99 -14.67
C ASP A 391 -22.48 6.10 -13.19
N PRO A 392 -23.28 5.58 -12.24
CA PRO A 392 -22.95 5.66 -10.83
C PRO A 392 -21.76 4.73 -10.53
N ARG A 393 -20.69 5.31 -9.97
CA ARG A 393 -19.48 4.60 -9.53
C ARG A 393 -19.03 5.12 -8.17
N LEU A 394 -18.48 4.24 -7.34
CA LEU A 394 -17.75 4.65 -6.16
C LEU A 394 -16.41 5.26 -6.61
N LEU A 395 -16.22 6.55 -6.36
CA LEU A 395 -14.98 7.25 -6.72
C LEU A 395 -13.95 7.18 -5.59
N PHE A 396 -14.35 7.54 -4.37
CA PHE A 396 -13.46 7.58 -3.20
C PHE A 396 -14.19 7.13 -1.94
N HIS A 397 -13.47 6.45 -1.05
CA HIS A 397 -13.90 6.18 0.32
C HIS A 397 -13.05 7.01 1.27
N TYR A 398 -13.65 7.99 1.94
CA TYR A 398 -12.95 8.84 2.92
C TYR A 398 -13.01 8.22 4.32
N GLY A 399 -11.93 8.37 5.09
CA GLY A 399 -11.84 7.85 6.45
C GLY A 399 -11.56 6.35 6.53
N ILE A 400 -11.56 5.82 7.75
CA ILE A 400 -11.35 4.40 8.04
C ILE A 400 -12.71 3.68 8.01
N PRO A 401 -12.84 2.48 7.42
CA PRO A 401 -14.09 1.73 7.41
C PRO A 401 -14.61 1.48 8.83
N SER A 402 -15.93 1.49 9.00
CA SER A 402 -16.52 1.19 10.31
C SER A 402 -16.30 -0.28 10.69
N GLY A 403 -16.17 -0.54 11.99
CA GLY A 403 -15.96 -1.90 12.48
C GLY A 403 -14.62 -2.49 12.05
N CYS A 404 -13.55 -1.72 12.10
CA CYS A 404 -12.19 -2.24 11.91
C CYS A 404 -11.89 -3.43 12.82
N ASN A 405 -11.10 -4.37 12.30
CA ASN A 405 -10.85 -5.66 12.94
C ASN A 405 -9.36 -5.99 13.12
N MET A 406 -8.52 -5.74 12.11
CA MET A 406 -7.09 -6.06 12.18
C MET A 406 -6.21 -5.07 11.44
N LEU A 407 -4.96 -4.98 11.85
CA LEU A 407 -3.89 -4.20 11.23
C LEU A 407 -2.83 -5.14 10.63
N ALA A 408 -2.21 -4.70 9.53
CA ALA A 408 -0.98 -5.29 9.02
C ALA A 408 -0.10 -4.18 8.44
N TYR A 409 1.22 -4.34 8.51
CA TYR A 409 2.15 -3.31 8.05
C TYR A 409 3.32 -3.94 7.27
N ASP A 410 3.63 -3.39 6.09
CA ASP A 410 4.88 -3.67 5.38
C ASP A 410 5.93 -2.60 5.75
N PRO A 411 7.00 -2.95 6.49
CA PRO A 411 8.03 -2.00 6.92
C PRO A 411 8.93 -1.50 5.80
N ILE A 412 9.00 -2.21 4.67
CA ILE A 412 9.86 -1.85 3.53
C ILE A 412 9.08 -0.92 2.59
N GLN A 413 7.87 -1.30 2.20
CA GLN A 413 7.02 -0.49 1.33
C GLN A 413 6.31 0.65 2.07
N LYS A 414 6.27 0.59 3.41
CA LYS A 414 5.60 1.56 4.30
C LYS A 414 4.10 1.67 4.02
N ILE A 415 3.44 0.52 3.84
CA ILE A 415 1.99 0.43 3.60
C ILE A 415 1.34 -0.19 4.84
N LEU A 416 0.31 0.48 5.36
CA LEU A 416 -0.55 -0.02 6.42
C LEU A 416 -1.86 -0.53 5.83
N ALA A 417 -2.23 -1.77 6.12
CA ALA A 417 -3.54 -2.34 5.81
C ALA A 417 -4.42 -2.35 7.06
N VAL A 418 -5.68 -1.96 6.90
CA VAL A 418 -6.70 -1.99 7.95
C VAL A 418 -7.91 -2.76 7.42
N SER A 419 -8.18 -3.92 8.00
CA SER A 419 -9.36 -4.73 7.67
C SER A 419 -10.56 -4.37 8.54
N SER A 420 -11.76 -4.68 8.06
CA SER A 420 -13.03 -4.41 8.74
C SER A 420 -13.92 -5.64 8.82
N LYS A 421 -14.90 -5.60 9.74
CA LYS A 421 -15.83 -6.70 10.03
C LYS A 421 -16.77 -7.00 8.87
N ASP A 422 -16.96 -6.06 7.95
CA ASP A 422 -17.72 -6.29 6.72
C ASP A 422 -16.88 -6.97 5.62
N GLY A 423 -15.57 -7.18 5.84
CA GLY A 423 -14.65 -7.84 4.92
C GLY A 423 -13.88 -6.92 3.98
N ARG A 424 -14.03 -5.60 4.10
CA ARG A 424 -13.21 -4.65 3.33
C ARG A 424 -11.84 -4.47 3.95
N ILE A 425 -10.83 -4.24 3.10
CA ILE A 425 -9.46 -3.94 3.54
C ILE A 425 -9.04 -2.61 2.92
N LYS A 426 -8.71 -1.64 3.76
CA LYS A 426 -8.24 -0.33 3.33
C LYS A 426 -6.73 -0.21 3.51
N LEU A 427 -6.04 0.20 2.45
CA LEU A 427 -4.59 0.42 2.42
C LEU A 427 -4.28 1.91 2.57
N PHE A 428 -3.23 2.22 3.31
CA PHE A 428 -2.70 3.56 3.53
C PHE A 428 -1.19 3.54 3.27
N GLY A 429 -0.73 4.32 2.29
CA GLY A 429 0.67 4.42 1.88
C GLY A 429 1.27 5.82 2.09
N LYS A 430 2.46 6.04 1.52
CA LYS A 430 3.15 7.33 1.52
C LYS A 430 2.35 8.38 0.74
N ASP A 431 2.55 9.67 1.06
CA ASP A 431 1.96 10.82 0.35
C ASP A 431 0.43 10.78 0.27
N ASN A 432 -0.21 10.22 1.31
CA ASN A 432 -1.65 10.02 1.43
C ASN A 432 -2.29 9.07 0.39
N ALA A 433 -1.48 8.22 -0.27
CA ALA A 433 -1.99 7.17 -1.14
C ALA A 433 -2.94 6.22 -0.37
N GLN A 434 -4.10 5.95 -0.94
CA GLN A 434 -5.12 5.09 -0.34
C GLN A 434 -5.70 4.15 -1.41
N ALA A 435 -5.98 2.92 -1.02
CA ALA A 435 -6.69 1.94 -1.85
C ALA A 435 -7.69 1.17 -0.99
N LEU A 436 -8.78 0.70 -1.61
CA LEU A 436 -9.79 -0.12 -0.95
C LEU A 436 -9.89 -1.45 -1.71
N LEU A 437 -9.64 -2.55 -1.00
CA LEU A 437 -9.75 -3.91 -1.49
C LEU A 437 -11.09 -4.50 -1.02
N GLU A 438 -11.88 -5.02 -1.96
CA GLU A 438 -13.18 -5.64 -1.68
C GLU A 438 -13.27 -7.00 -2.36
N SER A 439 -13.39 -8.07 -1.56
CA SER A 439 -13.64 -9.42 -2.06
C SER A 439 -15.10 -9.58 -2.50
N VAL A 440 -15.36 -10.43 -3.49
CA VAL A 440 -16.73 -10.79 -3.94
C VAL A 440 -17.55 -11.36 -2.77
N ASN A 441 -16.89 -12.07 -1.87
CA ASN A 441 -17.46 -12.60 -0.64
C ASN A 441 -16.91 -11.81 0.55
N ALA A 442 -17.43 -10.60 0.77
CA ALA A 442 -17.00 -9.73 1.86
C ALA A 442 -17.28 -10.38 3.23
N VAL A 443 -16.21 -10.87 3.86
CA VAL A 443 -16.21 -11.62 5.11
C VAL A 443 -15.03 -11.13 5.96
N PRO A 444 -15.17 -10.99 7.31
CA PRO A 444 -14.11 -10.49 8.16
C PRO A 444 -12.78 -11.26 8.04
N SER A 445 -11.67 -10.52 8.07
CA SER A 445 -10.32 -11.07 8.16
C SER A 445 -10.06 -11.74 9.50
N LYS A 446 -9.52 -12.97 9.47
CA LYS A 446 -9.01 -13.75 10.61
C LYS A 446 -7.50 -13.58 10.78
N PHE A 447 -6.76 -13.52 9.67
CA PHE A 447 -5.33 -13.18 9.63
C PHE A 447 -5.04 -12.24 8.47
N LEU A 448 -4.13 -11.28 8.68
CA LEU A 448 -3.75 -10.30 7.68
C LEU A 448 -2.24 -10.07 7.76
N GLN A 449 -1.48 -10.40 6.71
CA GLN A 449 -0.03 -10.23 6.67
C GLN A 449 0.46 -9.89 5.26
N PHE A 450 1.46 -9.03 5.15
CA PHE A 450 2.15 -8.74 3.89
C PHE A 450 3.22 -9.78 3.59
N VAL A 451 3.42 -10.09 2.31
CA VAL A 451 4.66 -10.73 1.84
C VAL A 451 5.69 -9.60 1.66
N GLU A 452 6.62 -9.50 2.61
CA GLU A 452 7.53 -8.36 2.71
C GLU A 452 8.18 -7.98 1.37
N ASN A 453 7.99 -6.71 0.97
CA ASN A 453 8.60 -6.14 -0.23
C ASN A 453 8.25 -6.86 -1.55
N GLN A 454 7.09 -7.52 -1.62
CA GLN A 454 6.58 -8.10 -2.87
C GLN A 454 5.34 -7.40 -3.43
N GLY A 455 4.75 -6.43 -2.71
CA GLY A 455 3.49 -5.81 -3.12
C GLY A 455 2.29 -6.74 -3.03
N ILE A 456 2.39 -7.78 -2.20
CA ILE A 456 1.37 -8.82 -2.03
C ILE A 456 0.87 -8.81 -0.59
N LEU A 457 -0.45 -8.77 -0.42
CA LEU A 457 -1.13 -8.88 0.86
C LEU A 457 -1.89 -10.21 0.92
N VAL A 458 -1.67 -10.96 2.00
CA VAL A 458 -2.38 -12.22 2.25
C VAL A 458 -3.46 -11.98 3.31
N ASN A 459 -4.70 -12.27 2.94
CA ASN A 459 -5.86 -12.19 3.83
C ASN A 459 -6.43 -13.60 4.04
N VAL A 460 -6.46 -14.08 5.27
CA VAL A 460 -7.20 -15.30 5.62
C VAL A 460 -8.52 -14.86 6.24
N ASN A 461 -9.65 -15.15 5.60
CA ASN A 461 -10.95 -14.74 6.09
C ASN A 461 -11.54 -15.72 7.12
N SER A 462 -12.66 -15.36 7.76
CA SER A 462 -13.31 -16.21 8.77
C SER A 462 -13.98 -17.48 8.22
N LYS A 463 -14.06 -17.65 6.89
CA LYS A 463 -14.44 -18.90 6.23
C LYS A 463 -13.25 -19.79 5.91
N ASN A 464 -12.04 -19.46 6.39
CA ASN A 464 -10.79 -20.17 6.11
C ASN A 464 -10.39 -20.18 4.63
N HIS A 465 -10.79 -19.15 3.87
CA HIS A 465 -10.20 -18.93 2.55
C HIS A 465 -8.99 -18.02 2.67
N ILE A 466 -7.90 -18.38 1.98
CA ILE A 466 -6.67 -17.62 1.87
C ILE A 466 -6.71 -16.85 0.55
N GLU A 467 -6.86 -15.53 0.65
CA GLU A 467 -6.93 -14.59 -0.46
C GLU A 467 -5.57 -13.91 -0.67
N ILE A 468 -5.07 -13.93 -1.91
CA ILE A 468 -3.86 -13.22 -2.31
C ILE A 468 -4.25 -11.97 -3.07
N TRP A 469 -3.85 -10.82 -2.52
CA TRP A 469 -4.11 -9.51 -3.11
C TRP A 469 -2.82 -8.95 -3.71
N ASP A 470 -2.87 -8.62 -5.00
CA ASP A 470 -1.85 -7.81 -5.66
C ASP A 470 -2.20 -6.34 -5.46
N ILE A 471 -1.36 -5.63 -4.71
CA ILE A 471 -1.58 -4.24 -4.34
C ILE A 471 -1.33 -3.30 -5.51
N GLU A 472 -0.38 -3.63 -6.39
CA GLU A 472 -0.05 -2.80 -7.55
C GLU A 472 -1.17 -2.86 -8.58
N LYS A 473 -1.73 -4.04 -8.82
CA LYS A 473 -2.87 -4.23 -9.72
C LYS A 473 -4.21 -3.89 -9.08
N ASN A 474 -4.28 -3.77 -7.75
CA ASN A 474 -5.50 -3.59 -6.98
C ASN A 474 -6.54 -4.72 -7.27
N LEU A 475 -6.06 -5.96 -7.36
CA LEU A 475 -6.85 -7.12 -7.76
C LEU A 475 -6.63 -8.31 -6.81
N LEU A 476 -7.69 -9.10 -6.64
CA LEU A 476 -7.63 -10.40 -5.99
C LEU A 476 -7.03 -11.39 -6.99
N ALA A 477 -5.79 -11.81 -6.77
CA ALA A 477 -5.02 -12.65 -7.67
C ALA A 477 -5.40 -14.12 -7.57
N ASP A 478 -5.58 -14.63 -6.34
CA ASP A 478 -5.92 -16.03 -6.10
C ASP A 478 -6.69 -16.23 -4.78
N VAL A 479 -7.45 -17.33 -4.69
CA VAL A 479 -8.21 -17.73 -3.50
C VAL A 479 -8.10 -19.23 -3.29
N LEU A 480 -7.50 -19.64 -2.17
CA LEU A 480 -7.45 -21.04 -1.75
C LEU A 480 -8.42 -21.29 -0.60
N ALA A 481 -9.42 -22.16 -0.81
CA ALA A 481 -10.28 -22.64 0.25
C ALA A 481 -9.57 -23.75 1.06
N PHE A 482 -9.55 -23.61 2.38
CA PHE A 482 -8.95 -24.59 3.29
C PHE A 482 -10.06 -25.34 4.04
N GLU A 483 -9.99 -26.68 4.08
CA GLU A 483 -11.07 -27.50 4.64
C GLU A 483 -11.13 -27.44 6.17
N GLU A 484 -9.98 -27.48 6.84
CA GLU A 484 -9.88 -27.40 8.30
C GLU A 484 -9.88 -25.97 8.82
N ASP A 485 -10.24 -25.77 10.09
CA ASP A 485 -10.17 -24.44 10.70
C ASP A 485 -8.72 -24.00 10.88
N ILE A 486 -8.33 -22.90 10.21
CA ILE A 486 -6.99 -22.32 10.29
C ILE A 486 -6.85 -21.58 11.61
N THR A 487 -6.09 -22.11 12.56
CA THR A 487 -5.91 -21.50 13.89
C THR A 487 -4.64 -20.68 14.01
N SER A 488 -3.69 -20.85 13.09
CA SER A 488 -2.45 -20.07 13.04
C SER A 488 -1.98 -19.83 11.62
N PHE A 489 -1.45 -18.64 11.33
CA PHE A 489 -0.94 -18.27 10.02
C PHE A 489 0.31 -17.39 10.13
N THR A 490 1.33 -17.69 9.33
CA THR A 490 2.55 -16.89 9.26
C THR A 490 3.19 -16.95 7.88
N VAL A 491 3.63 -15.79 7.39
CA VAL A 491 4.47 -15.68 6.20
C VAL A 491 5.94 -15.70 6.62
N MET A 492 6.77 -16.51 5.94
CA MET A 492 8.21 -16.53 6.21
C MET A 492 8.87 -15.22 5.75
N GLN A 493 9.83 -14.70 6.51
CA GLN A 493 10.47 -13.42 6.16
C GLN A 493 11.22 -13.56 4.84
N ARG A 494 11.05 -12.56 3.95
CA ARG A 494 11.73 -12.48 2.64
C ARG A 494 11.58 -13.74 1.78
N SER A 495 10.47 -14.45 1.91
CA SER A 495 10.20 -15.73 1.26
C SER A 495 8.76 -15.81 0.78
N LEU A 496 8.51 -16.67 -0.20
CA LEU A 496 7.18 -16.94 -0.77
C LEU A 496 6.47 -18.11 -0.07
N TYR A 497 7.08 -18.68 0.97
CA TYR A 497 6.50 -19.79 1.73
C TYR A 497 5.73 -19.28 2.94
N MET A 498 4.64 -19.98 3.25
CA MET A 498 3.74 -19.67 4.36
C MET A 498 3.47 -20.94 5.16
N TYR A 499 3.31 -20.81 6.47
CA TYR A 499 2.87 -21.90 7.32
C TYR A 499 1.44 -21.68 7.79
N VAL A 500 0.65 -22.75 7.74
CA VAL A 500 -0.74 -22.78 8.17
C VAL A 500 -0.89 -23.85 9.22
N GLY A 501 -1.21 -23.44 10.45
CA GLY A 501 -1.56 -24.34 11.55
C GLY A 501 -3.06 -24.53 11.63
N ASP A 502 -3.51 -25.77 11.80
CA ASP A 502 -4.92 -26.11 11.88
C ASP A 502 -5.39 -26.50 13.30
N SER A 503 -6.70 -26.58 13.47
CA SER A 503 -7.36 -27.04 14.70
C SER A 503 -7.08 -28.52 15.03
N ALA A 504 -6.68 -29.34 14.05
CA ALA A 504 -6.29 -30.73 14.25
C ALA A 504 -4.84 -30.89 14.77
N GLY A 505 -4.07 -29.81 14.82
CA GLY A 505 -2.70 -29.80 15.33
C GLY A 505 -1.63 -29.98 14.25
N ASN A 506 -1.99 -30.03 12.97
CA ASN A 506 -1.02 -30.14 11.89
C ASN A 506 -0.57 -28.76 11.40
N VAL A 507 0.64 -28.72 10.83
CA VAL A 507 1.15 -27.53 10.15
C VAL A 507 1.42 -27.86 8.69
N ARG A 508 0.70 -27.20 7.79
CA ARG A 508 0.89 -27.30 6.34
C ARG A 508 1.76 -26.17 5.83
N VAL A 509 2.46 -26.43 4.72
CA VAL A 509 3.28 -25.44 4.04
C VAL A 509 2.64 -25.07 2.71
N LEU A 510 2.46 -23.77 2.49
CA LEU A 510 2.01 -23.22 1.23
C LEU A 510 3.16 -22.46 0.57
N LYS A 511 3.14 -22.36 -0.75
CA LYS A 511 4.09 -21.60 -1.55
C LYS A 511 3.34 -20.74 -2.54
N LEU A 512 3.73 -19.47 -2.65
CA LEU A 512 3.27 -18.58 -3.70
C LEU A 512 4.14 -18.75 -4.95
N GLU A 513 3.56 -19.17 -6.06
CA GLU A 513 4.20 -19.27 -7.37
C GLU A 513 3.41 -18.45 -8.39
N GLN A 514 4.04 -17.43 -9.00
CA GLN A 514 3.39 -16.60 -10.03
C GLN A 514 2.00 -16.08 -9.60
N GLU A 515 1.89 -15.57 -8.36
CA GLU A 515 0.64 -15.07 -7.76
C GLU A 515 -0.42 -16.15 -7.42
N HIS A 516 -0.14 -17.43 -7.67
CA HIS A 516 -0.99 -18.55 -7.28
C HIS A 516 -0.49 -19.29 -6.03
N ILE A 517 -1.43 -19.72 -5.17
CA ILE A 517 -1.11 -20.51 -3.98
C ILE A 517 -1.02 -22.00 -4.36
N VAL A 518 0.15 -22.59 -4.12
CA VAL A 518 0.37 -24.03 -4.25
C VAL A 518 0.56 -24.63 -2.87
N GLN A 519 -0.29 -25.62 -2.53
CA GLN A 519 -0.09 -26.41 -1.33
C GLN A 519 1.06 -27.40 -1.52
N MET A 520 2.06 -27.34 -0.64
CA MET A 520 3.21 -28.23 -0.69
C MET A 520 2.84 -29.61 -0.14
N LYS A 521 3.50 -30.66 -0.65
CA LYS A 521 3.33 -32.04 -0.14
C LYS A 521 3.83 -32.19 1.30
N TYR A 522 4.72 -31.30 1.75
CA TYR A 522 5.28 -31.34 3.09
C TYR A 522 4.25 -30.84 4.12
N THR A 523 3.97 -31.69 5.10
CA THR A 523 3.11 -31.39 6.25
C THR A 523 3.83 -31.86 7.50
N ILE A 524 3.75 -31.08 8.57
CA ILE A 524 4.25 -31.45 9.89
C ILE A 524 3.07 -32.03 10.66
N PRO A 525 3.02 -33.36 10.88
CA PRO A 525 1.87 -33.99 11.49
C PRO A 525 1.94 -33.89 13.02
N TYR A 526 0.78 -33.61 13.63
CA TYR A 526 0.59 -33.45 15.07
C TYR A 526 1.29 -34.55 15.89
N SER A 527 1.11 -35.81 15.51
CA SER A 527 1.62 -36.99 16.22
C SER A 527 3.14 -36.99 16.41
N THR A 528 3.87 -36.33 15.51
CA THR A 528 5.34 -36.26 15.55
C THR A 528 5.84 -34.98 16.19
N SER A 529 5.16 -33.86 15.94
CA SER A 529 5.56 -32.55 16.48
C SER A 529 5.24 -32.40 17.96
N HIS A 530 4.16 -33.00 18.43
CA HIS A 530 3.72 -32.89 19.83
C HIS A 530 4.53 -33.80 20.77
N GLY A 531 4.97 -34.96 20.29
CA GLY A 531 5.92 -35.83 20.98
C GLY A 531 5.32 -36.90 21.91
N ASN A 532 3.99 -37.00 22.07
CA ASN A 532 3.36 -38.08 22.84
C ASN A 532 1.94 -38.45 22.33
N PRO A 533 1.73 -39.62 21.68
CA PRO A 533 0.44 -39.99 21.10
C PRO A 533 -0.52 -40.76 22.03
N THR A 534 -0.16 -40.99 23.31
CA THR A 534 -0.85 -41.98 24.18
C THR A 534 -1.65 -41.42 25.37
N GLU A 535 -1.76 -40.10 25.54
CA GLU A 535 -2.68 -39.49 26.53
C GLU A 535 -3.91 -38.89 25.85
N VAL A 536 -5.05 -38.91 26.56
CA VAL A 536 -6.35 -38.39 26.09
C VAL A 536 -6.15 -36.99 25.47
N PRO A 537 -6.58 -36.76 24.21
CA PRO A 537 -6.23 -35.53 23.51
C PRO A 537 -6.83 -34.33 24.24
N GLY A 538 -5.94 -33.49 24.79
CA GLY A 538 -6.27 -32.10 25.11
C GLY A 538 -6.61 -31.33 23.82
N ASP A 539 -6.86 -30.03 23.94
CA ASP A 539 -7.12 -29.16 22.80
C ASP A 539 -5.87 -29.12 21.89
N THR A 540 -5.88 -29.89 20.80
CA THR A 540 -4.72 -30.15 19.91
C THR A 540 -4.41 -29.01 18.94
N SER A 541 -5.16 -27.90 19.01
CA SER A 541 -5.05 -26.81 18.03
C SER A 541 -3.69 -26.11 18.08
N VAL A 542 -3.14 -25.81 16.90
CA VAL A 542 -1.91 -25.01 16.77
C VAL A 542 -2.27 -23.54 16.98
N VAL A 543 -1.76 -22.91 18.06
CA VAL A 543 -2.06 -21.49 18.33
C VAL A 543 -1.07 -20.58 17.60
N HIS A 544 0.22 -20.92 17.64
CA HIS A 544 1.26 -20.15 16.97
C HIS A 544 2.24 -21.05 16.21
N VAL A 545 2.45 -20.73 14.94
CA VAL A 545 3.59 -21.20 14.15
C VAL A 545 4.54 -20.02 13.99
N LEU A 546 5.77 -20.16 14.44
CA LEU A 546 6.77 -19.08 14.46
C LEU A 546 8.08 -19.58 13.84
N PRO A 547 8.40 -19.18 12.59
CA PRO A 547 9.71 -19.44 12.00
C PRO A 547 10.81 -18.84 12.88
N GLN A 548 11.92 -19.56 13.07
CA GLN A 548 13.01 -19.07 13.94
C GLN A 548 13.82 -17.99 13.19
N PRO A 549 13.92 -16.72 13.65
CA PRO A 549 14.43 -15.59 12.85
C PRO A 549 15.80 -15.79 12.18
N THR A 550 16.74 -16.48 12.84
CA THR A 550 18.09 -16.74 12.31
C THR A 550 18.20 -18.07 11.55
N ALA A 551 17.13 -18.87 11.53
CA ALA A 551 17.08 -20.22 10.98
C ALA A 551 15.73 -20.54 10.33
N GLU A 552 15.01 -19.55 9.78
CA GLU A 552 13.60 -19.71 9.37
C GLU A 552 13.38 -20.83 8.37
N SER A 553 14.33 -21.02 7.43
CA SER A 553 14.30 -22.10 6.42
C SER A 553 14.71 -23.48 6.96
N LYS A 554 15.12 -23.57 8.21
CA LYS A 554 15.61 -24.80 8.84
C LYS A 554 14.76 -25.22 10.02
N ARG A 555 14.22 -24.27 10.78
CA ARG A 555 13.54 -24.53 12.04
C ARG A 555 12.31 -23.66 12.20
N VAL A 556 11.25 -24.29 12.71
CA VAL A 556 9.98 -23.64 13.02
C VAL A 556 9.54 -24.04 14.41
N LEU A 557 9.10 -23.07 15.20
CA LEU A 557 8.54 -23.28 16.53
C LEU A 557 7.02 -23.42 16.40
N ILE A 558 6.48 -24.51 16.94
CA ILE A 558 5.05 -24.84 16.95
C ILE A 558 4.59 -24.81 18.40
N ILE A 559 3.57 -24.01 18.68
CA ILE A 559 3.00 -23.84 20.02
C ILE A 559 1.55 -24.29 20.02
N PHE A 560 1.26 -25.30 20.82
CA PHE A 560 -0.05 -25.92 20.94
C PHE A 560 -0.88 -25.27 22.06
N ARG A 561 -2.21 -25.37 21.96
CA ARG A 561 -3.12 -24.73 22.92
C ARG A 561 -3.04 -25.33 24.33
N ASP A 562 -2.66 -26.60 24.43
CA ASP A 562 -2.43 -27.31 25.69
C ASP A 562 -1.15 -26.88 26.43
N GLY A 563 -0.32 -26.02 25.84
CA GLY A 563 0.90 -25.51 26.45
C GLY A 563 2.19 -26.08 25.89
N ILE A 564 2.14 -27.13 25.07
CA ILE A 564 3.36 -27.75 24.53
C ILE A 564 4.00 -26.84 23.48
N ILE A 565 5.33 -26.68 23.60
CA ILE A 565 6.15 -25.87 22.70
C ILE A 565 7.15 -26.82 22.04
N SER A 566 7.11 -26.92 20.72
CA SER A 566 7.94 -27.84 19.93
C SER A 566 8.75 -27.09 18.89
N LEU A 567 10.07 -27.24 18.91
CA LEU A 567 10.96 -26.74 17.87
C LEU A 567 11.22 -27.85 16.86
N TRP A 568 10.70 -27.67 15.66
CA TRP A 568 10.79 -28.64 14.58
C TRP A 568 11.94 -28.30 13.63
N ASP A 569 12.80 -29.29 13.31
CA ASP A 569 13.77 -29.18 12.22
C ASP A 569 13.15 -29.66 10.91
N ILE A 570 13.07 -28.74 9.94
CA ILE A 570 12.43 -28.97 8.65
C ILE A 570 13.21 -30.00 7.83
N ARG A 571 14.55 -29.97 7.90
CA ARG A 571 15.39 -30.87 7.10
C ARG A 571 15.32 -32.29 7.64
N GLU A 572 15.47 -32.44 8.95
CA GLU A 572 15.46 -33.75 9.60
C GLU A 572 14.03 -34.29 9.78
N SER A 573 13.02 -33.44 9.63
CA SER A 573 11.60 -33.75 9.87
C SER A 573 11.38 -34.38 11.25
N LYS A 574 12.00 -33.76 12.26
CA LYS A 574 11.97 -34.22 13.65
C LYS A 574 11.94 -33.04 14.61
N THR A 575 11.34 -33.28 15.77
CA THR A 575 11.38 -32.36 16.90
C THR A 575 12.78 -32.33 17.52
N VAL A 576 13.39 -31.15 17.57
CA VAL A 576 14.71 -30.91 18.16
C VAL A 576 14.59 -30.62 19.65
N PHE A 577 13.50 -30.00 20.05
CA PHE A 577 13.29 -29.53 21.41
C PHE A 577 11.80 -29.47 21.71
N THR A 578 11.41 -30.00 22.87
CA THR A 578 10.05 -29.90 23.40
C THR A 578 10.11 -29.33 24.80
N ALA A 579 9.32 -28.31 25.07
CA ALA A 579 9.13 -27.73 26.39
C ALA A 579 7.67 -27.87 26.85
N ALA A 580 7.49 -27.69 28.17
CA ALA A 580 6.19 -27.60 28.87
C ALA A 580 5.35 -28.88 29.07
N GLY A 581 5.76 -30.07 28.58
CA GLY A 581 4.99 -31.33 28.70
C GLY A 581 4.58 -31.75 30.12
N ASN A 582 5.54 -32.03 31.03
CA ASN A 582 5.23 -32.53 32.39
C ASN A 582 5.55 -31.54 33.53
N ALA A 583 6.38 -30.51 33.28
CA ALA A 583 6.84 -29.58 34.31
C ALA A 583 5.75 -28.58 34.78
N LEU A 584 4.69 -28.39 34.00
CA LEU A 584 3.54 -27.53 34.36
C LEU A 584 2.41 -28.30 35.06
N GLN A 585 2.40 -29.64 35.01
CA GLN A 585 1.41 -30.47 35.71
C GLN A 585 1.68 -30.57 37.23
N SER A 586 2.93 -30.40 37.69
CA SER A 586 3.27 -30.46 39.12
C SER A 586 3.06 -29.15 39.88
N LEU A 587 2.78 -28.03 39.19
CA LEU A 587 2.48 -26.72 39.80
C LEU A 587 1.10 -26.18 39.38
N HIS A 588 0.10 -26.64 40.13
CA HIS A 588 -1.30 -26.20 40.21
C HIS A 588 -2.27 -26.72 39.15
N HIS A 589 -3.27 -27.46 39.64
CA HIS A 589 -4.48 -27.91 38.92
C HIS A 589 -5.21 -26.76 38.20
N GLU A 590 -5.75 -27.12 37.03
CA GLU A 590 -6.69 -26.42 36.13
C GLU A 590 -6.15 -25.36 35.13
N GLY A 591 -6.21 -25.69 33.83
CA GLY A 591 -6.77 -24.80 32.80
C GLY A 591 -5.87 -23.77 32.10
N LYS A 592 -4.53 -23.84 32.19
CA LYS A 592 -3.63 -22.88 31.50
C LYS A 592 -3.53 -23.15 30.00
N LYS A 593 -4.43 -22.58 29.20
CA LYS A 593 -4.36 -22.64 27.73
C LYS A 593 -3.48 -21.51 27.19
N VAL A 594 -2.71 -21.79 26.14
CA VAL A 594 -1.93 -20.76 25.43
C VAL A 594 -2.87 -19.89 24.60
N THR A 595 -2.68 -18.58 24.68
CA THR A 595 -3.49 -17.59 23.97
C THR A 595 -2.68 -16.72 23.01
N SER A 596 -1.42 -16.44 23.32
CA SER A 596 -0.55 -15.56 22.53
C SER A 596 0.92 -15.96 22.64
N ALA A 597 1.71 -15.69 21.60
CA ALA A 597 3.16 -15.86 21.64
C ALA A 597 3.89 -14.92 20.66
N CYS A 598 5.10 -14.51 21.01
CA CYS A 598 6.00 -13.80 20.10
C CYS A 598 7.47 -14.08 20.43
N TRP A 599 8.36 -13.96 19.43
CA TRP A 599 9.80 -13.98 19.70
C TRP A 599 10.19 -12.78 20.56
N ALA A 600 10.95 -13.02 21.64
CA ALA A 600 11.41 -12.00 22.58
C ALA A 600 12.90 -11.65 22.38
N CYS A 601 13.42 -11.94 21.18
CA CYS A 601 14.76 -11.57 20.76
C CYS A 601 14.87 -11.69 19.24
N PRO A 602 15.76 -10.91 18.59
CA PRO A 602 15.94 -10.97 17.14
C PRO A 602 16.67 -12.24 16.69
N PHE A 603 17.34 -12.94 17.61
CA PHE A 603 18.16 -14.12 17.27
C PHE A 603 17.39 -15.45 17.33
N GLY A 604 16.16 -15.45 17.88
CA GLY A 604 15.35 -16.67 18.04
C GLY A 604 15.78 -17.59 19.19
N SER A 605 16.43 -17.05 20.23
CA SER A 605 16.84 -17.77 21.45
C SER A 605 15.85 -17.67 22.61
N LYS A 606 14.86 -16.77 22.55
CA LYS A 606 13.88 -16.52 23.60
C LYS A 606 12.51 -16.27 23.00
N VAL A 607 11.48 -16.91 23.54
CA VAL A 607 10.07 -16.73 23.15
C VAL A 607 9.23 -16.37 24.37
N ALA A 608 8.36 -15.38 24.23
CA ALA A 608 7.38 -15.02 25.26
C ALA A 608 6.04 -15.68 24.92
N VAL A 609 5.43 -16.36 25.90
CA VAL A 609 4.17 -17.09 25.75
C VAL A 609 3.20 -16.62 26.83
N GLY A 610 2.03 -16.15 26.40
CA GLY A 610 0.92 -15.70 27.24
C GLY A 610 -0.17 -16.75 27.36
N TYR A 611 -0.80 -16.79 28.53
CA TYR A 611 -1.79 -17.81 28.89
C TYR A 611 -3.15 -17.21 29.26
N SER A 612 -4.19 -18.05 29.22
CA SER A 612 -5.58 -17.71 29.55
C SER A 612 -5.80 -17.18 30.97
N ASN A 613 -4.87 -17.47 31.89
CA ASN A 613 -4.94 -17.02 33.28
C ASN A 613 -4.19 -15.69 33.55
N GLY A 614 -3.66 -15.06 32.51
CA GLY A 614 -2.89 -13.82 32.61
C GLY A 614 -1.40 -13.99 32.93
N ASP A 615 -0.90 -15.23 33.00
CA ASP A 615 0.53 -15.50 33.15
C ASP A 615 1.27 -15.30 31.82
N ILE A 616 2.50 -14.77 31.89
CA ILE A 616 3.44 -14.73 30.76
C ILE A 616 4.74 -15.40 31.19
N PHE A 617 5.20 -16.35 30.38
CA PHE A 617 6.46 -17.05 30.58
C PHE A 617 7.42 -16.79 29.42
N ILE A 618 8.69 -16.56 29.73
CA ILE A 618 9.76 -16.47 28.73
C ILE A 618 10.51 -17.81 28.73
N TRP A 619 10.58 -18.44 27.56
CA TRP A 619 11.23 -19.73 27.35
C TRP A 619 12.54 -19.56 26.59
N SER A 620 13.53 -20.37 26.94
CA SER A 620 14.78 -20.49 26.19
C SER A 620 14.59 -21.42 25.00
N VAL A 621 15.06 -21.02 23.83
CA VAL A 621 15.02 -21.81 22.60
C VAL A 621 16.45 -22.02 22.08
N PRO A 622 16.85 -23.26 21.73
CA PRO A 622 18.21 -23.55 21.26
C PRO A 622 18.59 -22.86 19.92
N THR A 623 19.82 -22.32 19.80
CA THR A 623 20.30 -21.58 18.61
C THR A 623 21.54 -22.14 17.90
N ARG A 624 22.38 -23.01 18.51
CA ARG A 624 23.55 -23.64 17.86
C ARG A 624 23.73 -25.12 18.24
N THR A 625 24.45 -25.82 17.35
CA THR A 625 24.97 -27.20 17.44
C THR A 625 25.78 -27.45 18.71
N GLU A 626 25.13 -27.69 19.84
CA GLU A 626 25.69 -28.63 20.81
C GLU A 626 25.41 -30.03 20.25
N LEU A 627 26.45 -30.86 20.11
CA LEU A 627 26.21 -32.28 19.82
C LEU A 627 25.30 -32.82 20.93
N PRO A 628 24.20 -33.53 20.60
CA PRO A 628 23.38 -34.11 21.64
C PRO A 628 24.17 -35.24 22.29
N SER A 629 24.76 -34.97 23.46
CA SER A 629 24.86 -36.01 24.48
C SER A 629 23.44 -36.18 25.03
N GLU A 630 22.69 -37.06 24.37
CA GLU A 630 21.30 -37.46 24.66
C GLU A 630 20.21 -36.39 24.47
N PRO A 631 18.96 -36.79 24.13
CA PRO A 631 17.84 -35.88 24.08
C PRO A 631 17.58 -35.34 25.51
N SER A 632 18.08 -34.15 25.82
CA SER A 632 17.80 -33.50 27.10
C SER A 632 16.32 -33.12 27.15
N THR A 633 15.58 -33.98 27.83
CA THR A 633 14.17 -33.81 28.18
C THR A 633 13.99 -32.60 29.09
N GLN A 634 13.16 -31.65 28.62
CA GLN A 634 12.47 -30.62 29.41
C GLN A 634 13.32 -29.45 29.92
N SER A 635 13.13 -28.26 29.34
CA SER A 635 13.58 -27.00 29.94
C SER A 635 12.46 -26.34 30.77
N THR A 636 12.83 -25.77 31.90
CA THR A 636 11.96 -24.89 32.71
C THR A 636 11.94 -23.48 32.11
N PRO A 637 10.86 -22.70 32.27
CA PRO A 637 10.81 -21.31 31.80
C PRO A 637 11.91 -20.47 32.47
N ILE A 638 12.55 -19.56 31.72
CA ILE A 638 13.62 -18.69 32.21
C ILE A 638 13.08 -17.76 33.30
N PHE A 639 11.92 -17.15 33.04
CA PHE A 639 11.29 -16.21 33.97
C PHE A 639 9.78 -16.16 33.77
N LYS A 640 9.06 -15.90 34.87
CA LYS A 640 7.62 -15.61 34.88
C LYS A 640 7.40 -14.11 35.09
N LEU A 641 6.84 -13.43 34.09
CA LEU A 641 6.50 -12.02 34.21
C LEU A 641 5.20 -11.86 35.01
N ASN A 642 5.22 -11.02 36.06
CA ASN A 642 4.02 -10.69 36.83
C ASN A 642 3.46 -9.34 36.39
N VAL A 643 2.39 -9.40 35.59
CA VAL A 643 1.74 -8.23 34.99
C VAL A 643 0.56 -7.73 35.85
N GLY A 644 0.28 -8.39 36.98
CA GLY A 644 -0.83 -8.06 37.89
C GLY A 644 -2.18 -8.67 37.48
N TYR A 645 -2.31 -9.19 36.26
CA TYR A 645 -3.54 -9.83 35.75
C TYR A 645 -3.97 -11.11 36.48
N LYS A 646 -3.09 -11.70 37.30
CA LYS A 646 -3.38 -12.92 38.06
C LYS A 646 -4.49 -12.71 39.12
N LEU A 647 -4.64 -11.48 39.64
CA LEU A 647 -5.71 -11.13 40.57
C LEU A 647 -7.08 -11.09 39.88
N ASP A 648 -7.11 -10.65 38.62
CA ASP A 648 -8.34 -10.43 37.83
C ASP A 648 -8.63 -11.55 36.80
N LYS A 649 -7.75 -12.57 36.69
CA LYS A 649 -7.81 -13.68 35.71
C LYS A 649 -8.01 -13.23 34.25
N ILE A 650 -7.40 -12.10 33.86
CA ILE A 650 -7.51 -11.56 32.49
C ILE A 650 -6.60 -12.36 31.55
N PRO A 651 -7.10 -12.96 30.45
CA PRO A 651 -6.28 -13.69 29.49
C PRO A 651 -5.37 -12.74 28.71
N ILE A 652 -4.18 -13.21 28.30
CA ILE A 652 -3.29 -12.42 27.43
C ILE A 652 -3.75 -12.53 25.98
N ALA A 653 -4.29 -11.46 25.41
CA ALA A 653 -4.84 -11.46 24.04
C ALA A 653 -3.73 -11.38 22.97
N SER A 654 -2.72 -10.54 23.18
CA SER A 654 -1.65 -10.34 22.19
C SER A 654 -0.34 -9.92 22.83
N LEU A 655 0.77 -10.30 22.19
CA LEU A 655 2.14 -9.98 22.58
C LEU A 655 2.92 -9.49 21.36
N ARG A 656 3.64 -8.36 21.49
CA ARG A 656 4.52 -7.83 20.45
C ARG A 656 5.85 -7.39 21.04
N TRP A 657 6.93 -7.73 20.36
CA TRP A 657 8.30 -7.43 20.78
C TRP A 657 8.90 -6.32 19.93
N ALA A 658 9.36 -5.24 20.58
CA ALA A 658 10.15 -4.19 19.95
C ALA A 658 11.61 -4.32 20.41
N TYR A 659 12.48 -4.72 19.48
CA TYR A 659 13.91 -4.84 19.73
C TYR A 659 14.61 -3.47 19.66
N ALA A 660 15.44 -3.18 20.67
CA ALA A 660 16.26 -1.98 20.72
C ALA A 660 17.74 -2.36 20.75
N ASP A 661 18.45 -2.14 19.64
CA ASP A 661 19.86 -2.50 19.49
C ASP A 661 20.74 -1.80 20.55
N GLY A 662 21.41 -2.59 21.40
CA GLY A 662 22.25 -2.10 22.49
C GLY A 662 21.53 -1.42 23.66
N LYS A 663 20.19 -1.49 23.74
CA LYS A 663 19.36 -0.92 24.82
C LYS A 663 18.36 -1.94 25.38
N ALA A 664 17.65 -1.57 26.44
CA ALA A 664 16.57 -2.39 26.97
C ALA A 664 15.41 -2.45 25.96
N SER A 665 15.02 -3.68 25.60
CA SER A 665 13.95 -3.95 24.63
C SER A 665 12.57 -3.91 25.31
N ARG A 666 11.51 -3.81 24.52
CA ARG A 666 10.14 -3.58 25.03
C ARG A 666 9.21 -4.72 24.61
N LEU A 667 8.47 -5.23 25.58
CA LEU A 667 7.38 -6.18 25.36
C LEU A 667 6.04 -5.47 25.58
N TYR A 668 5.24 -5.39 24.53
CA TYR A 668 3.88 -4.88 24.58
C TYR A 668 2.92 -6.03 24.89
N VAL A 669 2.09 -5.83 25.90
CA VAL A 669 1.17 -6.84 26.43
C VAL A 669 -0.24 -6.28 26.43
N MET A 670 -1.15 -6.96 25.71
CA MET A 670 -2.58 -6.64 25.69
C MET A 670 -3.36 -7.76 26.37
N GLY A 671 -4.20 -7.41 27.36
CA GLY A 671 -5.14 -8.32 28.02
C GLY A 671 -6.49 -8.33 27.32
N GLY A 672 -7.12 -9.51 27.22
CA GLY A 672 -8.45 -9.68 26.64
C GLY A 672 -9.55 -9.55 27.69
N SER A 673 -10.16 -8.37 27.81
CA SER A 673 -11.36 -8.17 28.65
C SER A 673 -12.27 -7.13 28.00
N ASP A 674 -13.58 -7.37 28.07
CA ASP A 674 -14.61 -6.46 27.54
C ASP A 674 -14.87 -5.25 28.46
N THR A 675 -14.40 -5.30 29.71
CA THR A 675 -14.55 -4.21 30.68
C THR A 675 -13.31 -3.32 30.73
N ILE A 676 -13.48 -2.00 30.64
CA ILE A 676 -12.40 -1.02 30.72
C ILE A 676 -11.73 -1.11 32.10
N SER A 677 -10.52 -1.69 32.15
CA SER A 677 -9.67 -1.67 33.34
C SER A 677 -8.40 -0.89 33.03
N SER A 678 -7.87 -0.16 34.03
CA SER A 678 -6.71 0.73 33.87
C SER A 678 -5.40 0.02 33.54
N ASN A 679 -5.44 -1.31 33.39
CA ASN A 679 -4.27 -2.17 33.29
C ASN A 679 -4.26 -3.04 32.04
N LEU A 680 -5.24 -2.96 31.11
CA LEU A 680 -5.36 -3.88 29.96
C LEU A 680 -4.22 -3.81 28.95
N LEU A 681 -3.52 -2.68 28.87
CA LEU A 681 -2.38 -2.50 27.99
C LEU A 681 -1.16 -2.09 28.81
N GLN A 682 -0.14 -2.93 28.78
CA GLN A 682 1.09 -2.70 29.52
C GLN A 682 2.32 -2.82 28.62
N VAL A 683 3.25 -1.90 28.80
CA VAL A 683 4.57 -1.95 28.17
C VAL A 683 5.58 -2.34 29.23
N ILE A 684 6.28 -3.44 29.00
CA ILE A 684 7.29 -3.98 29.90
C ILE A 684 8.67 -3.76 29.29
N LEU A 685 9.55 -3.10 30.03
CA LEU A 685 10.94 -2.96 29.66
C LEU A 685 11.72 -4.20 30.12
N LEU A 686 12.32 -4.92 29.18
CA LEU A 686 13.17 -6.08 29.43
C LEU A 686 14.61 -5.75 29.02
N ASN A 687 15.51 -5.81 29.99
CA ASN A 687 16.94 -5.61 29.76
C ASN A 687 17.62 -6.97 29.59
N GLU A 688 18.43 -7.14 28.55
CA GLU A 688 19.12 -8.41 28.27
C GLU A 688 20.11 -8.80 29.37
N HIS A 689 20.56 -7.83 30.19
CA HIS A 689 21.65 -8.00 31.18
C HIS A 689 21.22 -7.94 32.65
N THR A 690 19.94 -7.69 32.99
CA THR A 690 19.51 -7.60 34.40
C THR A 690 18.27 -8.44 34.66
N GLU A 691 18.46 -9.59 35.32
CA GLU A 691 17.47 -10.65 35.52
C GLU A 691 16.44 -10.37 36.65
N GLY A 692 16.43 -9.17 37.26
CA GLY A 692 15.71 -8.97 38.55
C GLY A 692 14.65 -7.86 38.63
N ARG A 693 14.63 -6.85 37.75
CA ARG A 693 13.68 -5.72 37.85
C ARG A 693 12.95 -5.46 36.53
N THR A 694 11.69 -5.84 36.47
CA THR A 694 10.77 -5.49 35.36
C THR A 694 10.12 -4.14 35.62
N ILE A 695 10.30 -3.20 34.70
CA ILE A 695 9.62 -1.89 34.75
C ILE A 695 8.41 -1.97 33.83
N LYS A 696 7.25 -1.60 34.37
CA LYS A 696 5.97 -1.65 33.65
C LYS A 696 5.36 -0.26 33.56
N LEU A 697 4.76 0.04 32.43
CA LEU A 697 3.92 1.20 32.19
C LEU A 697 2.54 0.72 31.76
N GLY A 698 1.50 1.07 32.51
CA GLY A 698 0.12 0.92 32.07
C GLY A 698 -0.26 2.11 31.19
N LEU A 699 -0.77 1.85 30.00
CA LEU A 699 -1.33 2.87 29.12
C LEU A 699 -2.84 2.94 29.40
N GLN A 700 -3.32 4.11 29.84
CA GLN A 700 -4.76 4.35 29.97
C GLN A 700 -5.35 4.61 28.59
N LEU A 701 -6.42 3.89 28.27
CA LEU A 701 -7.13 4.00 27.01
C LEU A 701 -8.60 4.35 27.30
N PRO A 702 -9.26 5.11 26.42
CA PRO A 702 -10.68 5.44 26.56
C PRO A 702 -11.60 4.23 26.29
N GLU A 703 -11.10 3.19 25.62
CA GLU A 703 -11.86 2.00 25.21
C GLU A 703 -10.95 0.75 25.11
N PRO A 704 -11.50 -0.47 25.09
CA PRO A 704 -10.68 -1.68 24.90
C PRO A 704 -10.21 -1.82 23.44
N CYS A 705 -8.99 -2.33 23.26
CA CYS A 705 -8.38 -2.54 21.95
C CYS A 705 -8.61 -3.95 21.40
N ILE A 706 -8.74 -4.04 20.09
CA ILE A 706 -8.90 -5.29 19.32
C ILE A 706 -7.52 -5.81 18.86
N ASP A 707 -6.68 -4.92 18.31
CA ASP A 707 -5.42 -5.30 17.68
C ASP A 707 -4.32 -4.25 17.90
N MET A 708 -3.06 -4.66 17.74
CA MET A 708 -1.88 -3.83 17.94
C MET A 708 -0.77 -4.16 16.93
N GLU A 709 -0.10 -3.12 16.41
CA GLU A 709 0.97 -3.24 15.44
C GLU A 709 2.07 -2.19 15.67
N ILE A 710 3.32 -2.54 15.37
CA ILE A 710 4.46 -1.62 15.49
C ILE A 710 4.88 -1.17 14.09
N VAL A 711 4.84 0.14 13.87
CA VAL A 711 5.18 0.76 12.59
C VAL A 711 6.55 1.44 12.69
N SER A 712 7.49 0.99 11.88
CA SER A 712 8.84 1.55 11.82
C SER A 712 8.98 2.55 10.69
N SER A 713 9.36 3.79 11.01
CA SER A 713 9.72 4.81 10.05
C SER A 713 11.21 5.13 10.12
N PHE A 714 11.87 5.17 8.96
CA PHE A 714 13.25 5.66 8.84
C PHE A 714 13.23 7.04 8.20
N SER A 715 13.70 8.05 8.93
CA SER A 715 13.92 9.41 8.42
C SER A 715 15.41 9.58 8.09
N GLU A 716 15.71 9.91 6.83
CA GLU A 716 17.08 10.16 6.37
C GLU A 716 17.73 11.35 7.12
N GLN A 717 16.93 12.26 7.68
CA GLN A 717 17.41 13.46 8.35
C GLN A 717 17.93 13.21 9.77
N SER A 718 17.42 12.19 10.48
CA SER A 718 17.74 11.97 11.90
C SER A 718 18.73 10.82 12.15
N LYS A 719 19.03 9.97 11.15
CA LYS A 719 19.79 8.71 11.28
C LYS A 719 19.23 7.74 12.35
N HIS A 720 18.07 8.01 12.93
CA HIS A 720 17.45 7.21 13.98
C HIS A 720 16.17 6.55 13.45
N LYS A 721 16.03 5.25 13.72
CA LYS A 721 14.79 4.50 13.51
C LYS A 721 13.74 5.04 14.48
N GLN A 722 12.63 5.55 13.95
CA GLN A 722 11.48 6.01 14.74
C GLN A 722 10.38 4.98 14.64
N ASP A 723 10.16 4.26 15.73
CA ASP A 723 9.08 3.30 15.86
C ASP A 723 7.84 3.99 16.45
N CYS A 724 6.67 3.67 15.91
CA CYS A 724 5.38 4.14 16.35
C CYS A 724 4.52 2.93 16.70
N PHE A 725 3.87 2.97 17.85
CA PHE A 725 3.01 1.90 18.32
C PHE A 725 1.55 2.24 18.01
N LEU A 726 0.92 1.43 17.16
CA LEU A 726 -0.48 1.59 16.75
C LEU A 726 -1.38 0.61 17.50
N LEU A 727 -2.55 1.10 17.91
CA LEU A 727 -3.61 0.34 18.57
C LEU A 727 -4.94 0.59 17.87
N LEU A 728 -5.70 -0.48 17.71
CA LEU A 728 -7.05 -0.42 17.17
C LEU A 728 -8.07 -0.61 18.30
N GLY A 729 -8.93 0.38 18.53
CA GLY A 729 -10.00 0.34 19.52
C GLY A 729 -11.29 -0.34 19.03
N ASN A 730 -12.15 -0.78 19.96
CA ASN A 730 -13.37 -1.51 19.63
C ASN A 730 -14.43 -0.69 18.86
N SER A 731 -14.41 0.64 18.98
CA SER A 731 -15.25 1.54 18.21
C SER A 731 -14.72 1.79 16.78
N GLY A 732 -13.52 1.30 16.47
CA GLY A 732 -12.84 1.49 15.19
C GLY A 732 -11.83 2.66 15.19
N ASN A 733 -11.56 3.27 16.35
CA ASN A 733 -10.55 4.31 16.48
C ASN A 733 -9.14 3.73 16.40
N ILE A 734 -8.20 4.46 15.80
CA ILE A 734 -6.78 4.10 15.80
C ILE A 734 -6.01 5.09 16.70
N TYR A 735 -5.31 4.55 17.69
CA TYR A 735 -4.45 5.31 18.60
C TYR A 735 -2.99 5.09 18.22
N ALA A 736 -2.20 6.18 18.19
CA ALA A 736 -0.78 6.12 17.90
C ALA A 736 0.03 6.65 19.09
N TYR A 737 1.05 5.89 19.47
CA TYR A 737 1.99 6.28 20.52
C TYR A 737 3.39 6.34 19.93
N ASP A 738 4.15 7.37 20.31
CA ASP A 738 5.57 7.46 19.98
C ASP A 738 6.35 6.51 20.89
N ASP A 739 6.92 5.44 20.31
CA ASP A 739 7.67 4.44 21.06
C ASP A 739 8.92 5.05 21.71
N CYS A 740 9.56 6.02 21.05
CA CYS A 740 10.71 6.72 21.63
C CYS A 740 10.35 7.50 22.90
N SER A 741 9.12 8.04 22.98
CA SER A 741 8.62 8.71 24.17
C SER A 741 8.27 7.72 25.29
N ILE A 742 7.71 6.55 24.94
CA ILE A 742 7.46 5.44 25.88
C ILE A 742 8.79 4.92 26.47
N GLU A 743 9.80 4.67 25.63
CA GLU A 743 11.14 4.26 26.06
C GLU A 743 11.74 5.27 27.05
N LYS A 744 11.72 6.56 26.70
CA LYS A 744 12.24 7.63 27.58
C LYS A 744 11.52 7.68 28.92
N TYR A 745 10.18 7.56 28.92
CA TYR A 745 9.40 7.52 30.15
C TYR A 745 9.80 6.33 31.04
N LEU A 746 9.86 5.13 30.47
CA LEU A 746 10.22 3.91 31.19
C LEU A 746 11.63 4.00 31.79
N LEU A 747 12.59 4.58 31.06
CA LEU A 747 13.95 4.81 31.57
C LEU A 747 14.00 5.90 32.65
N GLN A 748 13.26 7.01 32.49
CA GLN A 748 13.21 8.11 33.46
C GLN A 748 12.46 7.77 34.74
N SER A 749 11.51 6.83 34.68
CA SER A 749 10.81 6.31 35.87
C SER A 749 11.74 5.64 36.89
N GLN A 750 12.99 5.35 36.50
CA GLN A 750 14.05 4.90 37.41
C GLN A 750 14.70 6.04 38.23
N SER A 751 14.41 7.30 37.91
CA SER A 751 14.99 8.51 38.54
C SER A 751 13.96 9.24 39.42
N LYS A 752 14.43 10.01 40.43
CA LYS A 752 13.60 10.59 41.52
C LYS A 752 12.52 11.62 41.10
N SER A 753 12.40 11.96 39.81
CA SER A 753 11.39 12.91 39.30
C SER A 753 10.41 12.20 38.37
N SER A 754 9.11 12.29 38.65
CA SER A 754 8.05 11.70 37.81
C SER A 754 7.89 12.47 36.49
N PRO A 755 8.21 11.86 35.33
CA PRO A 755 7.92 12.47 34.03
C PRO A 755 6.42 12.47 33.75
N SER A 756 5.96 13.39 32.91
CA SER A 756 4.58 13.36 32.40
C SER A 756 4.42 12.18 31.42
N LEU A 757 3.30 11.47 31.49
CA LEU A 757 2.93 10.44 30.51
C LEU A 757 3.02 11.05 29.11
N PRO A 758 3.51 10.30 28.10
CA PRO A 758 3.43 10.74 26.72
C PRO A 758 1.98 11.11 26.43
N LYS A 759 1.71 12.40 26.18
CA LYS A 759 0.38 12.85 25.77
C LYS A 759 0.03 12.09 24.49
N GLU A 760 -1.11 11.39 24.51
CA GLU A 760 -1.64 10.65 23.38
C GLU A 760 -1.46 11.47 22.10
N VAL A 761 -0.71 10.92 21.13
CA VAL A 761 -0.83 11.39 19.76
C VAL A 761 -2.02 10.64 19.21
N MET A 762 -3.22 11.03 19.64
CA MET A 762 -4.44 10.62 18.97
C MET A 762 -4.20 10.88 17.49
N VAL A 763 -4.25 9.83 16.66
CA VAL A 763 -4.32 10.04 15.22
C VAL A 763 -5.60 10.83 15.05
N LYS A 764 -5.46 12.15 14.82
CA LYS A 764 -6.57 13.00 14.46
C LYS A 764 -7.02 12.52 13.10
N ILE A 765 -7.80 11.45 13.09
CA ILE A 765 -8.72 11.19 12.01
C ILE A 765 -9.60 12.44 12.00
N PRO A 766 -9.85 13.03 10.84
CA PRO A 766 -10.85 14.08 10.76
C PRO A 766 -12.29 13.67 11.15
N PHE A 767 -12.57 12.45 11.68
CA PHE A 767 -13.93 11.94 11.91
C PHE A 767 -14.17 11.17 13.20
N VAL A 768 -13.54 11.55 14.31
CA VAL A 768 -14.08 11.11 15.62
C VAL A 768 -13.99 12.21 16.68
N ASP A 769 -14.34 13.43 16.28
CA ASP A 769 -15.03 14.33 17.20
C ASP A 769 -16.52 14.27 16.81
N SER A 770 -17.35 13.78 17.74
CA SER A 770 -18.83 13.78 17.76
C SER A 770 -19.58 13.22 16.53
N SER A 771 -20.65 12.45 16.72
CA SER A 771 -21.41 11.85 15.61
C SER A 771 -22.01 12.92 14.69
N ILE A 772 -21.82 12.80 13.37
CA ILE A 772 -22.41 13.70 12.38
C ILE A 772 -23.92 13.56 12.41
N THR A 773 -24.62 14.66 12.63
CA THR A 773 -26.09 14.72 12.74
C THR A 773 -26.72 15.34 11.49
N VAL A 774 -26.02 16.22 10.80
CA VAL A 774 -26.44 16.84 9.53
C VAL A 774 -25.23 17.06 8.64
N ALA A 775 -25.40 16.91 7.32
CA ALA A 775 -24.34 17.20 6.37
C ALA A 775 -24.88 17.84 5.10
N LYS A 776 -24.07 18.68 4.45
CA LYS A 776 -24.40 19.32 3.17
C LYS A 776 -23.18 19.30 2.26
N PHE A 777 -23.39 18.83 1.03
CA PHE A 777 -22.38 18.82 -0.03
C PHE A 777 -22.72 19.87 -1.09
N ILE A 778 -21.71 20.63 -1.51
CA ILE A 778 -21.85 21.75 -2.44
C ILE A 778 -20.73 21.63 -3.47
N THR A 779 -21.06 21.70 -4.75
CA THR A 779 -20.11 21.48 -5.84
C THR A 779 -20.40 22.43 -7.00
N ASP A 780 -19.34 23.03 -7.53
CA ASP A 780 -19.35 23.90 -8.71
C ASP A 780 -18.67 23.25 -9.93
N ASN A 781 -18.12 22.04 -9.78
CA ASN A 781 -17.31 21.38 -10.80
C ASN A 781 -17.75 19.92 -11.01
N THR A 782 -17.97 19.55 -12.28
CA THR A 782 -18.34 18.18 -12.66
C THR A 782 -17.14 17.23 -12.76
N GLN A 783 -15.90 17.74 -12.76
CA GLN A 783 -14.68 16.93 -12.88
C GLN A 783 -13.78 17.06 -11.63
N MET A 784 -13.53 15.95 -10.94
CA MET A 784 -12.58 15.87 -9.81
C MET A 784 -11.13 15.95 -10.30
N LEU A 785 -10.23 16.49 -9.47
CA LEU A 785 -8.78 16.43 -9.75
C LEU A 785 -8.31 14.96 -9.70
N SER A 786 -7.52 14.57 -10.69
CA SER A 786 -6.95 13.23 -10.81
C SER A 786 -5.62 13.13 -10.05
N PHE A 787 -5.19 11.91 -9.69
CA PHE A 787 -3.88 11.67 -9.07
C PHE A 787 -2.69 12.13 -9.92
N ALA A 788 -2.89 12.37 -11.23
CA ALA A 788 -1.86 12.81 -12.17
C ALA A 788 -1.74 14.34 -12.29
N ASP A 789 -2.64 15.11 -11.67
CA ASP A 789 -2.66 16.56 -11.80
C ASP A 789 -1.56 17.20 -10.92
N GLU A 790 -0.81 18.16 -11.45
CA GLU A 790 0.26 18.82 -10.68
C GLU A 790 -0.26 19.55 -9.44
N ASP A 791 -1.47 20.11 -9.52
CA ASP A 791 -2.15 20.75 -8.39
C ASP A 791 -2.43 19.75 -7.25
N TYR A 792 -2.75 18.49 -7.58
CA TYR A 792 -2.92 17.41 -6.60
C TYR A 792 -1.60 17.07 -5.93
N LEU A 793 -0.50 16.93 -6.68
CA LEU A 793 0.82 16.60 -6.12
C LEU A 793 1.35 17.69 -5.17
N LEU A 794 1.02 18.96 -5.44
CA LEU A 794 1.35 20.09 -4.57
C LEU A 794 0.49 20.10 -3.29
N LEU A 795 -0.81 19.85 -3.41
CA LEU A 795 -1.74 19.75 -2.27
C LEU A 795 -1.41 18.54 -1.37
N ALA A 796 -1.18 17.36 -1.95
CA ALA A 796 -0.87 16.13 -1.22
C ALA A 796 0.43 16.24 -0.40
N LYS A 797 1.44 16.97 -0.89
CA LYS A 797 2.67 17.28 -0.14
C LYS A 797 2.47 18.28 1.00
N SER A 798 1.47 19.16 0.89
CA SER A 798 1.16 20.17 1.91
C SER A 798 0.31 19.64 3.06
N ILE A 799 -0.41 18.55 2.83
CA ILE A 799 -1.27 17.89 3.82
C ILE A 799 -0.41 16.87 4.59
N PRO A 800 -0.35 16.94 5.93
CA PRO A 800 0.34 15.93 6.72
C PRO A 800 -0.20 14.54 6.37
N SER A 801 0.67 13.55 6.21
CA SER A 801 0.20 12.19 5.98
C SER A 801 -0.70 11.76 7.16
N LEU A 802 -1.81 11.05 6.86
CA LEU A 802 -2.71 10.47 7.88
C LEU A 802 -1.93 9.74 8.99
N PHE A 803 -0.82 9.12 8.59
CA PHE A 803 0.21 8.62 9.48
C PHE A 803 1.51 9.42 9.26
N SER A 804 1.62 10.59 9.91
CA SER A 804 2.83 11.42 9.89
C SER A 804 3.70 11.05 11.08
N PHE A 805 4.74 10.25 10.82
CA PHE A 805 5.64 9.73 11.85
C PHE A 805 6.78 10.69 12.25
N GLU A 806 6.83 11.90 11.68
CA GLU A 806 7.87 12.87 12.02
C GLU A 806 7.49 13.73 13.24
N THR A 807 8.33 13.69 14.27
CA THR A 807 8.22 14.58 15.44
C THR A 807 8.56 16.02 15.06
N LYS A 808 7.69 16.97 15.44
CA LYS A 808 7.91 18.42 15.29
C LYS A 808 9.31 18.86 15.78
N PRO A 809 9.94 19.86 15.14
CA PRO A 809 11.08 20.55 15.71
C PRO A 809 10.67 21.29 17.00
N LYS A 810 11.63 21.44 17.91
CA LYS A 810 11.51 22.21 19.16
C LYS A 810 11.28 23.69 18.84
N ASP A 811 10.03 24.10 18.69
CA ASP A 811 9.55 25.45 19.04
C ASP A 811 8.03 25.43 19.16
N GLY A 812 7.51 26.00 20.24
CA GLY A 812 6.13 25.88 20.72
C GLY A 812 5.08 26.63 19.88
N THR A 813 5.05 26.43 18.55
CA THR A 813 3.93 26.83 17.71
C THR A 813 3.16 25.60 17.25
N GLN A 814 1.90 25.49 17.69
CA GLN A 814 0.97 24.50 17.18
C GLN A 814 0.77 24.73 15.67
N SER A 815 1.39 23.93 14.81
CA SER A 815 0.94 23.80 13.41
C SER A 815 -0.38 23.01 13.39
N ASN A 816 -1.47 23.65 13.81
CA ASN A 816 -2.82 23.16 13.57
C ASN A 816 -3.30 23.74 12.24
N ALA A 817 -3.81 22.85 11.38
CA ALA A 817 -4.43 23.12 10.08
C ALA A 817 -3.52 23.79 9.03
N ALA A 818 -3.69 23.38 7.77
CA ALA A 818 -3.27 24.23 6.66
C ALA A 818 -3.87 25.62 6.91
N ARG A 819 -3.06 26.69 6.85
CA ARG A 819 -3.57 28.06 7.03
C ARG A 819 -4.74 28.25 6.08
N PHE A 820 -5.92 28.57 6.62
CA PHE A 820 -7.10 28.90 5.83
C PHE A 820 -6.76 30.07 4.90
N THR A 821 -6.57 29.79 3.61
CA THR A 821 -6.29 30.82 2.59
C THR A 821 -7.55 31.33 1.91
N GLY A 822 -8.71 30.80 2.30
CA GLY A 822 -10.00 31.17 1.72
C GLY A 822 -10.76 30.04 1.01
N PHE A 823 -12.05 30.27 0.72
CA PHE A 823 -12.92 29.38 -0.04
C PHE A 823 -12.73 29.51 -1.57
N SER A 824 -12.02 30.55 -2.04
CA SER A 824 -11.81 30.83 -3.47
C SER A 824 -11.13 29.70 -4.26
N LYS A 825 -10.40 28.80 -3.58
CA LYS A 825 -9.74 27.62 -4.18
C LYS A 825 -10.53 26.31 -4.03
N VAL A 826 -11.61 26.31 -3.27
CA VAL A 826 -12.40 25.10 -2.95
C VAL A 826 -13.47 24.90 -4.03
N LYS A 827 -13.41 23.79 -4.76
CA LYS A 827 -14.39 23.46 -5.82
C LYS A 827 -15.55 22.62 -5.28
N ASN A 828 -15.28 21.75 -4.31
CA ASN A 828 -16.28 20.91 -3.65
C ASN A 828 -16.18 21.12 -2.14
N LEU A 829 -17.22 21.70 -1.56
CA LEU A 829 -17.30 21.97 -0.14
C LEU A 829 -18.25 20.98 0.52
N TYR A 830 -17.77 20.33 1.59
CA TYR A 830 -18.58 19.47 2.44
C TYR A 830 -18.63 20.03 3.85
N ILE A 831 -19.84 20.21 4.37
CA ILE A 831 -20.09 20.82 5.67
C ILE A 831 -20.81 19.79 6.53
N THR A 832 -20.29 19.53 7.73
CA THR A 832 -20.87 18.59 8.69
C THR A 832 -21.20 19.29 10.00
N GLY A 833 -22.42 19.06 10.49
CA GLY A 833 -22.86 19.42 11.83
C GLY A 833 -22.87 18.20 12.72
N HIS A 834 -22.48 18.37 13.98
CA HIS A 834 -22.19 17.27 14.89
C HIS A 834 -23.07 17.28 16.15
N SER A 835 -23.08 16.15 16.87
CA SER A 835 -23.84 15.97 18.11
C SER A 835 -23.36 16.83 19.28
N ASP A 836 -22.11 17.27 19.27
CA ASP A 836 -21.53 18.20 20.25
C ASP A 836 -21.72 19.68 19.85
N GLY A 837 -22.53 19.94 18.83
CA GLY A 837 -22.80 21.29 18.35
C GLY A 837 -21.74 21.85 17.40
N ALA A 838 -20.65 21.13 17.11
CA ALA A 838 -19.61 21.62 16.21
C ALA A 838 -20.04 21.63 14.74
N LEU A 839 -19.51 22.59 13.98
CA LEU A 839 -19.62 22.65 12.52
C LEU A 839 -18.22 22.51 11.89
N ASN A 840 -18.02 21.51 11.05
CA ASN A 840 -16.77 21.26 10.37
C ASN A 840 -16.91 21.45 8.85
N PHE A 841 -15.88 22.02 8.23
CA PHE A 841 -15.80 22.33 6.81
C PHE A 841 -14.66 21.54 6.17
N TRP A 842 -14.94 20.93 5.04
CA TRP A 842 -14.06 19.98 4.35
C TRP A 842 -13.95 20.33 2.87
N ASP A 843 -12.74 20.26 2.34
CA ASP A 843 -12.49 20.32 0.89
C ASP A 843 -12.50 18.89 0.33
N LEU A 844 -13.36 18.68 -0.67
CA LEU A 844 -13.53 17.44 -1.45
C LEU A 844 -13.07 17.60 -2.90
N SER A 845 -12.28 18.63 -3.21
CA SER A 845 -11.79 18.89 -4.57
C SER A 845 -10.77 17.85 -5.04
N CYS A 846 -10.19 17.08 -4.12
CA CYS A 846 -9.22 16.02 -4.38
C CYS A 846 -9.61 14.69 -3.71
N PRO A 847 -8.94 13.57 -4.05
CA PRO A 847 -9.10 12.26 -3.40
C PRO A 847 -8.83 12.23 -1.88
N LEU A 848 -8.39 13.35 -1.31
CA LEU A 848 -8.11 13.52 0.11
C LEU A 848 -9.16 14.42 0.73
N LEU A 849 -9.63 14.05 1.92
CA LEU A 849 -10.54 14.92 2.64
C LEU A 849 -9.76 15.91 3.50
N VAL A 850 -9.77 17.18 3.10
CA VAL A 850 -8.94 18.21 3.73
C VAL A 850 -9.77 19.03 4.72
N PRO A 851 -9.43 19.10 6.01
CA PRO A 851 -10.09 20.01 6.94
C PRO A 851 -9.78 21.46 6.57
N ILE A 852 -10.82 22.27 6.41
CA ILE A 852 -10.74 23.71 6.14
C ILE A 852 -10.88 24.50 7.44
N LEU A 853 -11.98 24.29 8.15
CA LEU A 853 -12.40 25.08 9.31
C LEU A 853 -13.22 24.22 10.26
N SER A 854 -13.08 24.43 11.57
CA SER A 854 -13.92 23.84 12.61
C SER A 854 -14.43 24.95 13.53
N LEU A 855 -15.76 25.07 13.64
CA LEU A 855 -16.44 25.99 14.53
C LEU A 855 -17.01 25.20 15.70
N LYS A 856 -16.33 25.26 16.86
CA LYS A 856 -16.82 24.67 18.11
C LYS A 856 -17.68 25.69 18.86
N GLN A 857 -18.77 25.24 19.47
CA GLN A 857 -19.64 26.08 20.29
C GLN A 857 -18.93 26.40 21.61
N GLN A 858 -18.38 27.60 21.75
CA GLN A 858 -17.96 28.13 23.06
C GLN A 858 -19.16 28.84 23.68
N SER A 859 -19.67 28.32 24.80
CA SER A 859 -20.43 29.15 25.75
C SER A 859 -19.39 29.97 26.55
N GLU A 860 -19.65 31.26 26.75
CA GLU A 860 -18.77 32.10 27.58
C GLU A 860 -18.85 31.74 29.06
N ASP A 861 -19.89 31.03 29.48
CA ASP A 861 -20.05 30.50 30.83
C ASP A 861 -20.24 28.96 30.79
N ASP A 862 -19.58 28.28 31.73
CA ASP A 862 -19.55 26.84 32.02
C ASP A 862 -18.63 25.91 31.21
N LEU A 863 -17.72 25.28 31.97
CA LEU A 863 -16.79 24.20 31.63
C LEU A 863 -17.46 22.83 31.34
N SER A 864 -18.72 22.82 30.89
CA SER A 864 -19.37 21.63 30.37
C SER A 864 -19.58 21.79 28.87
N LEU A 865 -18.84 20.99 28.09
CA LEU A 865 -19.03 20.73 26.66
C LEU A 865 -20.50 20.96 26.24
N SER A 866 -20.79 21.98 25.41
CA SER A 866 -22.16 22.29 24.98
C SER A 866 -22.69 21.25 23.99
N GLY A 867 -23.03 20.07 24.51
CA GLY A 867 -23.44 18.86 23.79
C GLY A 867 -24.85 18.88 23.21
N ILE A 868 -25.22 19.95 22.49
CA ILE A 868 -26.53 20.06 21.83
C ILE A 868 -26.37 19.76 20.33
N PRO A 869 -27.01 18.69 19.81
CA PRO A 869 -26.92 18.30 18.40
C PRO A 869 -27.37 19.36 17.41
N VAL A 870 -26.58 19.58 16.36
CA VAL A 870 -26.99 20.38 15.19
C VAL A 870 -27.99 19.56 14.35
N THR A 871 -29.19 20.08 14.13
CA THR A 871 -30.27 19.35 13.46
C THR A 871 -30.60 19.88 12.06
N ALA A 872 -30.23 21.12 11.75
CA ALA A 872 -30.44 21.73 10.44
C ALA A 872 -29.25 22.59 10.02
N LEU A 873 -28.95 22.60 8.71
CA LEU A 873 -27.83 23.35 8.15
C LEU A 873 -28.20 23.96 6.78
N PHE A 874 -27.94 25.25 6.63
CA PHE A 874 -28.08 25.98 5.37
C PHE A 874 -26.81 26.79 5.10
N PHE A 875 -26.40 26.84 3.84
CA PHE A 875 -25.26 27.60 3.36
C PHE A 875 -25.70 28.36 2.12
N ASP A 876 -25.49 29.68 2.12
CA ASP A 876 -25.66 30.55 0.96
C ASP A 876 -24.30 30.85 0.35
N ALA A 877 -24.11 30.40 -0.89
CA ALA A 877 -22.88 30.60 -1.65
C ALA A 877 -22.73 32.05 -2.17
N ASN A 878 -23.83 32.79 -2.33
CA ASN A 878 -23.82 34.15 -2.87
C ASN A 878 -23.54 35.21 -1.79
N SER A 879 -23.94 34.97 -0.53
CA SER A 879 -23.89 35.95 0.56
C SER A 879 -23.02 35.52 1.76
N PRO A 880 -21.91 34.79 1.51
CA PRO A 880 -21.27 33.78 2.38
C PRO A 880 -21.85 33.68 3.80
N LEU A 881 -23.07 33.13 3.88
CA LEU A 881 -23.86 33.04 5.10
C LEU A 881 -24.07 31.56 5.47
N ILE A 882 -23.77 31.21 6.72
CA ILE A 882 -24.06 29.88 7.27
C ILE A 882 -25.17 30.02 8.30
N VAL A 883 -26.20 29.20 8.19
CA VAL A 883 -27.25 29.10 9.21
C VAL A 883 -27.26 27.68 9.76
N SER A 884 -27.17 27.54 11.08
CA SER A 884 -27.35 26.26 11.76
C SER A 884 -28.50 26.32 12.75
N GLY A 885 -29.26 25.24 12.83
CA GLY A 885 -30.30 25.01 13.82
C GLY A 885 -29.92 23.84 14.72
N ASP A 886 -30.25 23.92 16.01
CA ASP A 886 -29.99 22.85 16.97
C ASP A 886 -31.26 22.22 17.57
N GLN A 887 -31.05 21.10 18.27
CA GLN A 887 -32.13 20.35 18.93
C GLN A 887 -32.87 21.17 20.00
N SER A 888 -32.22 22.16 20.59
CA SER A 888 -32.86 23.03 21.58
C SER A 888 -33.82 24.04 20.95
N GLY A 889 -33.73 24.28 19.64
CA GLY A 889 -34.45 25.35 18.95
C GLY A 889 -33.65 26.65 18.81
N MET A 890 -32.33 26.63 18.99
CA MET A 890 -31.48 27.80 18.69
C MET A 890 -31.10 27.80 17.21
N VAL A 891 -31.24 28.96 16.57
CA VAL A 891 -30.80 29.27 15.22
C VAL A 891 -29.60 30.20 15.32
N ARG A 892 -28.48 29.78 14.74
CA ARG A 892 -27.23 30.54 14.66
C ARG A 892 -26.99 30.95 13.23
N ILE A 893 -26.78 32.25 13.01
CA ILE A 893 -26.42 32.81 11.71
C ILE A 893 -24.99 33.31 11.80
N PHE A 894 -24.08 32.67 11.06
CA PHE A 894 -22.69 33.08 10.92
C PHE A 894 -22.52 33.85 9.61
N ARG A 895 -22.05 35.09 9.70
CA ARG A 895 -21.61 35.87 8.53
C ARG A 895 -20.10 35.77 8.41
N LEU A 896 -19.58 35.31 7.27
CA LEU A 896 -18.14 35.19 7.05
C LEU A 896 -17.56 36.50 6.50
N LYS A 897 -16.29 36.80 6.83
CA LYS A 897 -15.59 37.97 6.26
C LYS A 897 -15.25 37.74 4.77
N PRO A 898 -15.42 38.74 3.89
CA PRO A 898 -15.02 38.65 2.49
C PRO A 898 -13.48 38.66 2.31
N GLU A 899 -12.97 37.86 1.38
CA GLU A 899 -11.52 37.69 1.09
C GLU A 899 -10.91 38.83 0.25
N PRO A 900 -9.64 39.21 0.49
CA PRO A 900 -9.01 40.34 -0.21
C PRO A 900 -8.32 40.04 -1.57
N TYR A 901 -8.26 38.80 -2.09
CA TYR A 901 -7.60 38.51 -3.38
C TYR A 901 -8.14 37.23 -4.08
N ALA A 902 -9.01 37.36 -5.09
CA ALA A 902 -9.37 36.29 -6.03
C ALA A 902 -9.83 36.88 -7.39
N ASN A 903 -9.71 36.11 -8.49
CA ASN A 903 -10.06 36.48 -9.89
C ASN A 903 -11.44 35.92 -10.29
N VAL A 904 -12.14 36.62 -11.20
CA VAL A 904 -13.60 36.62 -11.50
C VAL A 904 -14.16 35.35 -12.20
N SER A 905 -13.59 34.16 -12.07
CA SER A 905 -14.22 32.93 -12.63
C SER A 905 -14.17 31.70 -11.71
N SER A 906 -13.87 31.94 -10.45
CA SER A 906 -13.98 31.05 -9.30
C SER A 906 -14.46 31.94 -8.16
N PHE A 907 -15.38 31.46 -7.32
CA PHE A 907 -15.99 32.20 -6.19
C PHE A 907 -15.26 33.51 -5.79
N LEU A 908 -15.87 34.65 -6.21
CA LEU A 908 -15.70 36.04 -5.74
C LEU A 908 -14.49 36.87 -6.24
N SER A 909 -14.73 38.13 -6.68
CA SER A 909 -13.69 39.16 -6.89
C SER A 909 -14.23 40.61 -7.04
N LEU A 910 -13.64 41.62 -6.35
CA LEU A 910 -13.38 43.04 -6.77
C LEU A 910 -12.59 43.82 -5.65
N PRO A 911 -11.98 45.02 -5.90
CA PRO A 911 -10.63 45.37 -5.44
C PRO A 911 -10.51 46.32 -4.23
N GLY A 912 -9.39 46.18 -3.50
CA GLY A 912 -8.66 47.33 -2.93
C GLY A 912 -8.33 47.33 -1.43
N SER A 913 -7.02 47.28 -1.15
CA SER A 913 -6.29 47.79 0.03
C SER A 913 -6.10 46.89 1.26
N THR A 914 -4.97 47.15 1.91
CA THR A 914 -4.15 46.27 2.74
C THR A 914 -4.30 46.60 4.23
N LYS A 915 -4.29 45.57 5.11
CA LYS A 915 -3.39 45.44 6.28
C LYS A 915 -3.74 44.23 7.19
N LYS A 916 -2.68 43.66 7.76
CA LYS A 916 -2.58 42.46 8.60
C LYS A 916 -3.18 42.64 10.01
N GLY A 917 -3.74 41.56 10.57
CA GLY A 917 -3.80 41.33 12.03
C GLY A 917 -5.02 40.55 12.53
N ASN A 918 -4.76 39.37 13.09
CA ASN A 918 -5.63 38.46 13.89
C ASN A 918 -6.87 37.81 13.24
N ASP A 919 -6.85 36.47 13.29
CA ASP A 919 -7.87 35.52 12.88
C ASP A 919 -9.21 35.75 13.58
N HIS A 920 -10.16 36.34 12.87
CA HIS A 920 -11.59 36.06 13.07
C HIS A 920 -12.23 35.94 11.69
N ILE A 921 -12.36 34.71 11.17
CA ILE A 921 -13.02 34.39 9.88
C ILE A 921 -14.51 34.79 9.92
N ILE A 922 -15.09 34.81 11.12
CA ILE A 922 -16.48 35.21 11.37
C ILE A 922 -16.56 36.73 11.56
N GLN A 923 -17.43 37.38 10.79
CA GLN A 923 -17.77 38.80 10.89
C GLN A 923 -18.78 39.06 12.02
N SER A 924 -19.81 38.22 12.14
CA SER A 924 -20.80 38.28 13.22
C SER A 924 -21.52 36.93 13.41
N VAL A 925 -21.98 36.68 14.65
CA VAL A 925 -22.86 35.56 14.99
C VAL A 925 -24.15 36.12 15.56
N LYS A 926 -25.30 35.77 14.97
CA LYS A 926 -26.62 36.12 15.49
C LYS A 926 -27.30 34.87 16.03
N LEU A 927 -27.85 34.98 17.23
CA LEU A 927 -28.52 33.90 17.96
C LEU A 927 -30.01 34.22 18.07
N LEU A 928 -30.87 33.29 17.64
CA LEU A 928 -32.32 33.42 17.72
C LEU A 928 -32.91 32.14 18.28
N LYS A 929 -33.89 32.23 19.18
CA LYS A 929 -34.60 31.06 19.73
C LYS A 929 -35.95 30.90 19.05
N VAL A 930 -36.24 29.69 18.59
CA VAL A 930 -37.56 29.29 18.07
C VAL A 930 -38.15 28.16 18.92
N ASN A 931 -39.47 27.94 18.78
CA ASN A 931 -40.19 26.94 19.56
C ASN A 931 -40.02 25.53 18.97
N GLY A 932 -39.39 24.64 19.73
CA GLY A 932 -39.10 23.26 19.35
C GLY A 932 -37.78 23.10 18.58
N SER A 933 -37.32 21.85 18.45
CA SER A 933 -36.11 21.51 17.68
C SER A 933 -36.21 22.00 16.25
N VAL A 934 -35.16 22.63 15.71
CA VAL A 934 -35.12 23.08 14.32
C VAL A 934 -35.00 21.87 13.39
N LEU A 935 -35.85 21.74 12.37
CA LEU A 935 -35.79 20.63 11.41
C LEU A 935 -35.43 21.08 9.99
N SER A 936 -35.86 22.28 9.60
CA SER A 936 -35.64 22.80 8.25
C SER A 936 -35.40 24.30 8.26
N VAL A 937 -34.58 24.77 7.33
CA VAL A 937 -34.18 26.17 7.20
C VAL A 937 -34.08 26.52 5.71
N ASN A 938 -34.63 27.68 5.32
CA ASN A 938 -34.55 28.19 3.95
C ASN A 938 -34.47 29.72 3.93
N ILE A 939 -33.74 30.31 2.97
CA ILE A 939 -33.56 31.76 2.84
C ILE A 939 -34.17 32.24 1.53
N ASN A 940 -34.87 33.36 1.60
CA ASN A 940 -35.23 34.13 0.42
C ASN A 940 -34.17 35.21 0.14
N HIS A 941 -33.42 35.06 -0.95
CA HIS A 941 -32.36 36.01 -1.32
C HIS A 941 -32.88 37.38 -1.74
N SER A 942 -34.14 37.50 -2.20
CA SER A 942 -34.69 38.79 -2.66
C SER A 942 -35.18 39.66 -1.50
N THR A 943 -35.65 39.05 -0.41
CA THR A 943 -36.22 39.78 0.74
C THR A 943 -35.36 39.71 1.99
N GLY A 944 -34.31 38.88 2.03
CA GLY A 944 -33.50 38.67 3.23
C GLY A 944 -34.24 37.93 4.35
N HIS A 945 -35.37 37.28 4.05
CA HIS A 945 -36.16 36.53 5.02
C HIS A 945 -35.63 35.10 5.19
N LEU A 946 -35.55 34.65 6.44
CA LEU A 946 -35.13 33.30 6.84
C LEU A 946 -36.34 32.55 7.41
N ALA A 947 -36.79 31.49 6.75
CA ALA A 947 -37.82 30.61 7.27
C ALA A 947 -37.21 29.43 8.04
N VAL A 948 -37.73 29.18 9.24
CA VAL A 948 -37.30 28.11 10.15
C VAL A 948 -38.50 27.25 10.52
N GLY A 949 -38.39 25.95 10.27
CA GLY A 949 -39.40 24.95 10.58
C GLY A 949 -39.02 24.14 11.80
N SER A 950 -39.95 23.93 12.73
CA SER A 950 -39.71 23.19 13.97
C SER A 950 -40.40 21.83 14.02
N SER A 951 -39.87 20.96 14.88
CA SER A 951 -40.46 19.66 15.24
C SER A 951 -41.84 19.74 15.88
N GLN A 952 -42.21 20.91 16.43
CA GLN A 952 -43.53 21.14 17.03
C GLN A 952 -44.54 21.71 16.03
N GLY A 953 -44.17 21.92 14.76
CA GLY A 953 -45.07 22.46 13.74
C GLY A 953 -45.15 23.97 13.66
N TYR A 954 -44.16 24.67 14.21
CA TYR A 954 -44.03 26.10 14.02
C TYR A 954 -43.20 26.39 12.77
N VAL A 955 -43.71 27.32 11.95
CA VAL A 955 -42.96 28.01 10.90
C VAL A 955 -42.72 29.43 11.39
N SER A 956 -41.46 29.76 11.66
CA SER A 956 -41.03 31.10 12.06
C SER A 956 -40.26 31.75 10.91
N VAL A 957 -40.72 32.91 10.44
CA VAL A 957 -39.99 33.71 9.45
C VAL A 957 -39.28 34.87 10.17
N LEU A 958 -37.99 34.99 9.92
CA LEU A 958 -37.06 35.86 10.63
C LEU A 958 -36.44 36.83 9.62
N ASP A 959 -36.15 38.05 10.06
CA ASP A 959 -35.31 38.96 9.28
C ASP A 959 -33.82 38.69 9.58
N ILE A 960 -33.02 38.51 8.53
CA ILE A 960 -31.57 38.32 8.67
C ILE A 960 -30.91 39.65 9.11
N GLU A 961 -31.40 40.80 8.63
CA GLU A 961 -30.80 42.12 8.89
C GLU A 961 -31.24 42.75 10.21
N GLY A 962 -32.52 42.66 10.57
CA GLY A 962 -33.11 43.20 11.82
C GLY A 962 -33.30 42.16 12.95
N PRO A 963 -33.39 42.56 14.23
CA PRO A 963 -33.42 41.63 15.39
C PRO A 963 -34.80 40.99 15.67
N THR A 964 -35.64 40.72 14.66
CA THR A 964 -37.06 40.39 14.88
C THR A 964 -37.56 39.15 14.13
N VAL A 965 -38.39 38.37 14.81
CA VAL A 965 -39.29 37.37 14.19
C VAL A 965 -40.40 38.16 13.50
N LEU A 966 -40.56 38.00 12.19
CA LEU A 966 -41.59 38.70 11.41
C LEU A 966 -42.98 38.12 11.72
N TYR A 967 -43.09 36.79 11.65
CA TYR A 967 -44.27 36.07 12.11
C TYR A 967 -43.92 34.64 12.51
N GLN A 968 -44.81 34.05 13.30
CA GLN A 968 -44.75 32.63 13.66
C GLN A 968 -46.14 32.01 13.48
N LYS A 969 -46.20 30.95 12.68
CA LYS A 969 -47.44 30.23 12.37
C LYS A 969 -47.32 28.79 12.85
N HIS A 970 -48.30 28.35 13.64
CA HIS A 970 -48.45 26.94 13.99
C HIS A 970 -49.32 26.23 12.94
N ILE A 971 -48.82 25.12 12.39
CA ILE A 971 -49.53 24.29 11.42
C ILE A 971 -49.96 23.01 12.12
N ALA A 972 -51.28 22.83 12.26
CA ALA A 972 -51.84 21.59 12.78
C ALA A 972 -51.75 20.48 11.72
N SER A 973 -51.37 19.28 12.14
CA SER A 973 -51.28 18.08 11.31
C SER A 973 -52.03 16.92 11.97
N GLU A 974 -52.53 15.98 11.16
CA GLU A 974 -53.31 14.82 11.62
C GLU A 974 -52.44 13.72 12.26
N ILE A 975 -51.13 13.68 11.97
CA ILE A 975 -50.25 12.56 12.38
C ILE A 975 -48.96 13.02 13.05
N SER A 976 -48.27 14.01 12.49
CA SER A 976 -47.09 14.62 13.11
C SER A 976 -46.95 16.07 12.68
N THR A 977 -46.68 16.95 13.64
CA THR A 977 -46.64 18.39 13.42
C THR A 977 -45.31 18.88 12.85
N GLY A 978 -44.24 18.07 12.82
CA GLY A 978 -42.91 18.53 12.41
C GLY A 978 -42.84 19.12 10.99
N ILE A 979 -42.08 20.20 10.80
CA ILE A 979 -41.87 20.84 9.48
C ILE A 979 -40.58 20.34 8.84
N VAL A 980 -40.69 19.48 7.82
CA VAL A 980 -39.54 18.78 7.21
C VAL A 980 -38.84 19.60 6.12
N SER A 981 -39.58 20.44 5.38
CA SER A 981 -38.99 21.23 4.29
C SER A 981 -39.74 22.53 4.05
N LEU A 982 -39.00 23.56 3.65
CA LEU A 982 -39.45 24.93 3.42
C LEU A 982 -38.84 25.44 2.12
N HIS A 983 -39.63 26.10 1.27
CA HIS A 983 -39.13 26.68 0.02
C HIS A 983 -39.86 27.98 -0.33
N PHE A 984 -39.10 29.06 -0.53
CA PHE A 984 -39.64 30.32 -1.04
C PHE A 984 -39.73 30.29 -2.57
N GLN A 985 -40.85 30.77 -3.13
CA GLN A 985 -41.08 30.86 -4.56
C GLN A 985 -41.96 32.07 -4.90
N THR A 986 -41.59 32.83 -5.92
CA THR A 986 -42.46 33.86 -6.50
C THR A 986 -43.25 33.24 -7.65
N CYS A 987 -44.57 33.42 -7.65
CA CYS A 987 -45.44 32.87 -8.69
C CYS A 987 -46.63 33.79 -8.98
N SER A 988 -47.11 33.76 -10.23
CA SER A 988 -48.28 34.52 -10.63
C SER A 988 -49.56 33.79 -10.18
N PHE A 989 -50.25 34.37 -9.21
CA PHE A 989 -51.49 33.84 -8.63
C PHE A 989 -52.63 34.83 -8.88
N HIS A 990 -53.68 34.39 -9.60
CA HIS A 990 -54.77 35.25 -10.06
C HIS A 990 -54.33 36.48 -10.89
N GLY A 991 -53.21 36.37 -11.62
CA GLY A 991 -52.69 37.45 -12.47
C GLY A 991 -51.78 38.46 -11.76
N PHE A 992 -51.48 38.25 -10.47
CA PHE A 992 -50.52 39.05 -9.70
C PHE A 992 -49.38 38.18 -9.19
N ASP A 993 -48.15 38.69 -9.21
CA ASP A 993 -47.01 37.99 -8.63
C ASP A 993 -47.10 38.03 -7.10
N LYS A 994 -47.14 36.84 -6.48
CA LYS A 994 -47.11 36.67 -5.03
C LYS A 994 -45.87 35.88 -4.62
N ASN A 995 -45.25 36.32 -3.53
CA ASN A 995 -44.20 35.59 -2.86
C ASN A 995 -44.83 34.56 -1.92
N VAL A 996 -44.50 33.29 -2.12
CA VAL A 996 -45.13 32.15 -1.46
C VAL A 996 -44.06 31.34 -0.74
N LEU A 997 -44.36 30.92 0.47
CA LEU A 997 -43.59 29.94 1.22
C LEU A 997 -44.32 28.60 1.18
N ALA A 998 -43.77 27.64 0.44
CA ALA A 998 -44.25 26.26 0.47
C ALA A 998 -43.70 25.55 1.71
N VAL A 999 -44.58 24.85 2.41
CA VAL A 999 -44.28 24.15 3.66
C VAL A 999 -44.69 22.70 3.54
N ALA A 1000 -43.76 21.77 3.78
CA ALA A 1000 -44.05 20.34 3.90
C ALA A 1000 -43.95 19.90 5.36
N THR A 1001 -45.02 19.28 5.85
CA THR A 1001 -45.08 18.67 7.18
C THR A 1001 -44.60 17.22 7.15
N GLU A 1002 -44.29 16.68 8.32
CA GLU A 1002 -43.75 15.33 8.49
C GLU A 1002 -44.72 14.25 8.01
N ASP A 1003 -46.04 14.47 8.04
CA ASP A 1003 -47.04 13.54 7.51
C ASP A 1003 -47.20 13.56 5.98
N SER A 1004 -46.28 14.18 5.23
CA SER A 1004 -46.37 14.38 3.77
C SER A 1004 -47.52 15.29 3.33
N SER A 1005 -47.94 16.22 4.19
CA SER A 1005 -48.89 17.25 3.82
C SER A 1005 -48.15 18.52 3.37
N VAL A 1006 -48.71 19.23 2.39
CA VAL A 1006 -48.12 20.45 1.83
C VAL A 1006 -49.10 21.61 1.93
N LEU A 1007 -48.57 22.76 2.36
CA LEU A 1007 -49.28 24.02 2.50
C LEU A 1007 -48.52 25.14 1.78
N ALA A 1008 -49.25 26.12 1.24
CA ALA A 1008 -48.69 27.36 0.71
C ALA A 1008 -49.09 28.53 1.61
N LEU A 1009 -48.09 29.24 2.14
CA LEU A 1009 -48.25 30.44 2.94
C LEU A 1009 -47.85 31.68 2.14
N ASP A 1010 -48.49 32.80 2.42
CA ASP A 1010 -48.01 34.11 2.00
C ASP A 1010 -46.70 34.43 2.76
N SER A 1011 -45.64 34.79 2.02
CA SER A 1011 -44.31 34.98 2.62
C SER A 1011 -44.22 36.17 3.57
N ASP A 1012 -45.11 37.15 3.45
CA ASP A 1012 -44.99 38.44 4.12
C ASP A 1012 -45.83 38.48 5.40
N ASN A 1013 -47.02 37.90 5.36
CA ASN A 1013 -47.97 37.91 6.49
C ASN A 1013 -48.23 36.52 7.11
N GLY A 1014 -47.73 35.44 6.51
CA GLY A 1014 -47.89 34.07 7.05
C GLY A 1014 -49.31 33.51 6.96
N ASN A 1015 -50.22 34.16 6.22
CA ASN A 1015 -51.58 33.66 6.02
C ASN A 1015 -51.58 32.48 5.04
N THR A 1016 -52.44 31.51 5.32
CA THR A 1016 -52.66 30.36 4.44
C THR A 1016 -53.37 30.80 3.17
N LEU A 1017 -52.78 30.54 1.99
CA LEU A 1017 -53.35 30.93 0.70
C LEU A 1017 -54.57 30.07 0.30
N SER A 1018 -54.69 28.87 0.88
CA SER A 1018 -55.82 27.96 0.74
C SER A 1018 -56.28 27.46 2.12
N THR A 1019 -57.58 27.20 2.26
CA THR A 1019 -58.19 26.59 3.46
C THR A 1019 -58.02 25.08 3.53
N SER A 1020 -57.62 24.42 2.43
CA SER A 1020 -57.49 22.97 2.34
C SER A 1020 -56.04 22.53 2.13
N LEU A 1021 -55.60 21.58 2.96
CA LEU A 1021 -54.25 21.01 2.96
C LEU A 1021 -54.12 19.96 1.85
N VAL A 1022 -53.01 20.01 1.08
CA VAL A 1022 -52.73 19.00 0.06
C VAL A 1022 -51.98 17.84 0.71
N HIS A 1023 -52.65 16.72 0.90
CA HIS A 1023 -52.06 15.53 1.52
C HIS A 1023 -52.36 14.27 0.70
N PRO A 1024 -51.48 13.25 0.75
CA PRO A 1024 -51.73 11.97 0.11
C PRO A 1024 -52.82 11.19 0.84
N LYS A 1025 -53.53 10.30 0.12
CA LYS A 1025 -54.56 9.40 0.69
C LYS A 1025 -54.05 8.49 1.81
N LYS A 1026 -52.75 8.20 1.84
CA LYS A 1026 -52.06 7.45 2.89
C LYS A 1026 -50.79 8.23 3.26
N PRO A 1027 -50.86 9.12 4.27
CA PRO A 1027 -49.71 9.87 4.75
C PRO A 1027 -48.64 8.95 5.34
N THR A 1028 -47.39 9.30 5.09
CA THR A 1028 -46.18 8.64 5.59
C THR A 1028 -45.13 9.71 5.84
N ARG A 1029 -44.02 9.40 6.53
CA ARG A 1029 -43.02 10.42 6.83
C ARG A 1029 -42.45 11.08 5.56
N ALA A 1030 -42.57 12.40 5.46
CA ALA A 1030 -41.96 13.20 4.40
C ALA A 1030 -40.44 13.27 4.60
N LEU A 1031 -39.70 13.27 3.51
CA LEU A 1031 -38.22 13.31 3.53
C LEU A 1031 -37.68 14.55 2.82
N PHE A 1032 -38.31 14.93 1.72
CA PHE A 1032 -37.78 15.95 0.82
C PHE A 1032 -38.91 16.61 0.02
N MET A 1033 -38.83 17.93 -0.16
CA MET A 1033 -39.71 18.70 -1.03
C MET A 1033 -38.88 19.67 -1.85
N GLN A 1034 -39.23 19.82 -3.13
CA GLN A 1034 -38.62 20.82 -3.99
C GLN A 1034 -39.62 21.31 -5.05
N ILE A 1035 -39.56 22.61 -5.37
CA ILE A 1035 -40.27 23.21 -6.49
C ILE A 1035 -39.36 23.13 -7.72
N LEU A 1036 -39.90 22.67 -8.84
CA LEU A 1036 -39.22 22.53 -10.12
C LEU A 1036 -39.76 23.60 -11.07
N ASP A 1037 -38.95 24.63 -11.33
CA ASP A 1037 -39.26 25.69 -12.27
C ASP A 1037 -38.37 25.61 -13.51
N GLY A 1038 -38.93 25.92 -14.69
CA GLY A 1038 -38.19 25.96 -15.96
C GLY A 1038 -37.06 27.00 -16.01
N GLN A 1039 -36.89 27.82 -14.95
CA GLN A 1039 -35.79 28.77 -14.79
C GLN A 1039 -34.55 28.20 -14.08
N ASP A 1040 -34.65 27.06 -13.37
CA ASP A 1040 -33.49 26.51 -12.64
C ASP A 1040 -32.39 25.99 -13.59
N VAL A 1041 -32.76 25.55 -14.79
CA VAL A 1041 -31.81 25.22 -15.87
C VAL A 1041 -31.07 26.46 -16.39
N LYS A 1042 -31.69 27.66 -16.31
CA LYS A 1042 -31.03 28.94 -16.66
C LYS A 1042 -30.11 29.45 -15.55
N ARG A 1043 -30.39 29.16 -14.27
CA ARG A 1043 -29.51 29.52 -13.14
C ARG A 1043 -28.14 28.85 -13.22
N LEU A 1044 -28.08 27.60 -13.68
CA LEU A 1044 -26.83 26.88 -13.98
C LEU A 1044 -26.07 27.48 -15.18
N ASN A 1045 -26.77 28.00 -16.19
CA ASN A 1045 -26.13 28.67 -17.33
C ASN A 1045 -25.57 30.07 -17.00
N LEU A 1046 -26.07 30.73 -15.95
CA LEU A 1046 -25.46 31.97 -15.44
C LEU A 1046 -24.14 31.75 -14.68
N LEU A 1047 -23.91 30.53 -14.17
CA LEU A 1047 -22.67 30.11 -13.51
C LEU A 1047 -21.59 29.69 -14.52
N ASN A 1048 -21.97 29.21 -15.70
CA ASN A 1048 -21.05 28.90 -16.80
C ASN A 1048 -20.83 30.14 -17.67
N GLY A 1049 -19.81 30.94 -17.34
CA GLY A 1049 -19.45 32.16 -18.07
C GLY A 1049 -19.17 31.93 -19.57
N LEU A 1050 -20.20 32.01 -20.40
CA LEU A 1050 -20.14 32.04 -21.86
C LEU A 1050 -20.81 33.32 -22.36
N ASP A 1051 -19.96 34.23 -22.85
CA ASP A 1051 -20.17 35.37 -23.73
C ASP A 1051 -21.59 35.97 -23.87
N LEU A 1052 -21.73 37.17 -23.31
CA LEU A 1052 -22.72 38.16 -23.74
C LEU A 1052 -22.26 38.82 -25.06
N SER A 1053 -22.54 38.19 -26.20
CA SER A 1053 -22.78 38.97 -27.42
C SER A 1053 -23.69 38.25 -28.42
N LYS A 1054 -24.78 38.95 -28.79
CA LYS A 1054 -25.77 38.67 -29.85
C LYS A 1054 -26.93 37.73 -29.50
N GLY A 1055 -28.10 38.33 -29.32
CA GLY A 1055 -29.41 37.66 -29.44
C GLY A 1055 -30.56 38.56 -28.98
N SER A 1056 -31.29 39.12 -29.93
CA SER A 1056 -32.47 39.99 -29.73
C SER A 1056 -33.63 39.30 -28.98
N PRO A 1057 -34.52 40.07 -28.30
CA PRO A 1057 -35.64 39.51 -27.55
C PRO A 1057 -36.89 39.42 -28.44
N VAL A 1058 -37.17 38.25 -29.04
CA VAL A 1058 -38.51 37.92 -29.55
C VAL A 1058 -38.71 36.39 -29.51
N GLU A 1059 -39.57 35.90 -28.61
CA GLU A 1059 -40.71 35.02 -28.93
C GLU A 1059 -41.47 34.66 -27.63
N ASP A 1060 -42.74 35.06 -27.60
CA ASP A 1060 -43.75 34.66 -26.62
C ASP A 1060 -43.90 33.14 -26.58
N GLY A 1061 -43.53 32.53 -25.45
CA GLY A 1061 -43.79 31.13 -25.13
C GLY A 1061 -44.53 31.02 -23.81
N MET A 1062 -45.71 30.37 -23.84
CA MET A 1062 -46.62 30.11 -22.71
C MET A 1062 -45.91 29.81 -21.37
N PRO A 1063 -46.45 30.26 -20.22
CA PRO A 1063 -45.83 30.01 -18.91
C PRO A 1063 -45.74 28.50 -18.64
N LYS A 1064 -44.52 27.96 -18.61
CA LYS A 1064 -44.28 26.58 -18.15
C LYS A 1064 -44.80 26.46 -16.72
N GLN A 1065 -45.73 25.53 -16.49
CA GLN A 1065 -46.30 25.28 -15.15
C GLN A 1065 -45.23 24.79 -14.18
N SER A 1066 -45.06 25.51 -13.07
CA SER A 1066 -44.25 25.10 -11.91
C SER A 1066 -44.76 23.78 -11.32
N LEU A 1067 -43.86 22.83 -11.06
CA LEU A 1067 -44.17 21.53 -10.47
C LEU A 1067 -43.62 21.46 -9.05
N LEU A 1068 -44.31 20.75 -8.16
CA LEU A 1068 -43.86 20.47 -6.80
C LEU A 1068 -43.58 18.98 -6.65
N LEU A 1069 -42.33 18.63 -6.36
CA LEU A 1069 -41.91 17.28 -6.02
C LEU A 1069 -41.95 17.10 -4.50
N LEU A 1070 -42.64 16.05 -4.05
CA LEU A 1070 -42.68 15.62 -2.65
C LEU A 1070 -42.28 14.14 -2.55
N CYS A 1071 -41.24 13.85 -1.79
CA CYS A 1071 -40.77 12.50 -1.51
C CYS A 1071 -41.04 12.12 -0.05
N SER A 1072 -41.62 10.96 0.14
CA SER A 1072 -41.94 10.33 1.42
C SER A 1072 -41.30 8.95 1.51
N GLU A 1073 -41.26 8.35 2.69
CA GLU A 1073 -40.68 7.01 2.90
C GLU A 1073 -41.26 5.92 1.98
N LYS A 1074 -42.55 6.03 1.62
CA LYS A 1074 -43.25 4.99 0.83
C LYS A 1074 -43.60 5.43 -0.59
N ALA A 1075 -43.45 6.70 -0.95
CA ALA A 1075 -43.81 7.19 -2.29
C ALA A 1075 -43.19 8.55 -2.65
N ALA A 1076 -43.04 8.79 -3.94
CA ALA A 1076 -42.82 10.12 -4.53
C ALA A 1076 -44.07 10.62 -5.26
N TYR A 1077 -44.32 11.92 -5.15
CA TYR A 1077 -45.48 12.61 -5.70
C TYR A 1077 -45.02 13.87 -6.44
N VAL A 1078 -45.59 14.11 -7.63
CA VAL A 1078 -45.43 15.37 -8.37
C VAL A 1078 -46.80 16.04 -8.44
N TYR A 1079 -46.90 17.24 -7.89
CA TYR A 1079 -48.08 18.09 -7.93
C TYR A 1079 -47.85 19.28 -8.86
N SER A 1080 -48.93 19.89 -9.36
CA SER A 1080 -48.82 21.23 -9.93
C SER A 1080 -48.73 22.22 -8.79
N PHE A 1081 -47.77 23.15 -8.83
CA PHE A 1081 -47.64 24.14 -7.76
C PHE A 1081 -48.87 25.04 -7.65
N THR A 1082 -49.49 25.39 -8.78
CA THR A 1082 -50.74 26.18 -8.81
C THR A 1082 -51.91 25.43 -8.15
N HIS A 1083 -52.00 24.10 -8.34
CA HIS A 1083 -52.97 23.28 -7.63
C HIS A 1083 -52.71 23.28 -6.11
N VAL A 1084 -51.46 23.26 -5.68
CA VAL A 1084 -51.12 23.31 -4.25
C VAL A 1084 -51.54 24.64 -3.62
N MET A 1085 -51.32 25.77 -4.32
CA MET A 1085 -51.78 27.08 -3.86
C MET A 1085 -53.31 27.18 -3.73
N GLN A 1086 -54.04 26.48 -4.60
CA GLN A 1086 -55.50 26.42 -4.60
C GLN A 1086 -56.06 25.33 -3.65
N GLY A 1087 -55.20 24.53 -3.00
CA GLY A 1087 -55.61 23.40 -2.15
C GLY A 1087 -56.16 22.18 -2.92
N VAL A 1088 -55.93 22.12 -4.23
CA VAL A 1088 -56.44 21.06 -5.09
C VAL A 1088 -55.57 19.80 -4.96
N LYS A 1089 -56.18 18.69 -4.49
CA LYS A 1089 -55.51 17.41 -4.22
C LYS A 1089 -55.14 16.58 -5.48
N LYS A 1090 -54.93 17.21 -6.64
CA LYS A 1090 -54.66 16.52 -7.91
C LYS A 1090 -53.16 16.23 -8.08
N VAL A 1091 -52.80 14.95 -8.03
CA VAL A 1091 -51.44 14.45 -8.30
C VAL A 1091 -51.24 14.30 -9.81
N ILE A 1092 -50.10 14.77 -10.35
CA ILE A 1092 -49.72 14.61 -11.76
C ILE A 1092 -49.04 13.25 -11.96
N HIS A 1093 -47.95 13.00 -11.23
CA HIS A 1093 -47.24 11.72 -11.25
C HIS A 1093 -47.09 11.16 -9.83
N LYS A 1094 -47.21 9.84 -9.70
CA LYS A 1094 -47.07 9.13 -8.43
C LYS A 1094 -46.27 7.85 -8.60
N LYS A 1095 -45.28 7.64 -7.75
CA LYS A 1095 -44.58 6.36 -7.64
C LYS A 1095 -44.61 5.86 -6.20
N LYS A 1096 -45.08 4.62 -6.01
CA LYS A 1096 -44.98 3.89 -4.73
C LYS A 1096 -43.69 3.08 -4.67
N PHE A 1097 -43.09 3.02 -3.48
CA PHE A 1097 -41.88 2.25 -3.19
C PHE A 1097 -42.21 0.92 -2.53
N GLN A 1098 -41.39 -0.10 -2.81
CA GLN A 1098 -41.51 -1.42 -2.17
C GLN A 1098 -40.74 -1.45 -0.84
N ALA A 1099 -39.56 -0.83 -0.80
CA ALA A 1099 -38.76 -0.62 0.41
C ALA A 1099 -38.95 0.81 0.96
N SER A 1100 -38.58 1.05 2.22
CA SER A 1100 -38.60 2.40 2.79
C SER A 1100 -37.45 3.23 2.23
N CYS A 1101 -37.77 4.37 1.62
CA CYS A 1101 -36.80 5.41 1.30
C CYS A 1101 -36.34 6.08 2.59
N CYS A 1102 -35.04 6.34 2.73
CA CYS A 1102 -34.48 7.07 3.88
C CYS A 1102 -33.89 8.43 3.48
N TRP A 1103 -33.53 8.65 2.21
CA TRP A 1103 -33.01 9.91 1.73
C TRP A 1103 -33.36 10.13 0.26
N ALA A 1104 -33.62 11.39 -0.11
CA ALA A 1104 -33.92 11.79 -1.47
C ALA A 1104 -33.31 13.16 -1.78
N SER A 1105 -32.84 13.35 -3.01
CA SER A 1105 -32.39 14.63 -3.52
C SER A 1105 -32.57 14.69 -5.04
N THR A 1106 -32.68 15.88 -5.59
CA THR A 1106 -32.56 16.10 -7.03
C THR A 1106 -31.10 16.30 -7.42
N PHE A 1107 -30.83 16.10 -8.71
CA PHE A 1107 -29.57 16.45 -9.36
C PHE A 1107 -29.87 17.02 -10.74
N TYR A 1108 -28.93 17.79 -11.28
CA TYR A 1108 -29.09 18.53 -12.53
C TYR A 1108 -28.01 18.10 -13.51
N THR A 1109 -28.37 17.88 -14.76
CA THR A 1109 -27.45 17.79 -15.90
C THR A 1109 -27.50 19.09 -16.71
N SER A 1110 -26.69 19.20 -17.76
CA SER A 1110 -26.67 20.39 -18.64
C SER A 1110 -28.01 20.68 -19.32
N SER A 1111 -28.90 19.68 -19.43
CA SER A 1111 -30.21 19.81 -20.08
C SER A 1111 -31.41 19.43 -19.20
N ASP A 1112 -31.24 18.58 -18.19
CA ASP A 1112 -32.35 17.89 -17.52
C ASP A 1112 -32.19 17.78 -16.00
N VAL A 1113 -33.27 17.39 -15.31
CA VAL A 1113 -33.30 17.18 -13.85
C VAL A 1113 -33.66 15.73 -13.55
N GLY A 1114 -32.97 15.12 -12.60
CA GLY A 1114 -33.27 13.78 -12.12
C GLY A 1114 -33.49 13.72 -10.61
N LEU A 1115 -34.02 12.59 -10.15
CA LEU A 1115 -34.28 12.28 -8.74
C LEU A 1115 -33.45 11.08 -8.30
N ILE A 1116 -32.69 11.22 -7.21
CA ILE A 1116 -31.96 10.12 -6.56
C ILE A 1116 -32.69 9.74 -5.28
N LEU A 1117 -32.87 8.43 -5.08
CA LEU A 1117 -33.51 7.84 -3.91
C LEU A 1117 -32.59 6.81 -3.28
N LEU A 1118 -32.36 6.92 -1.97
CA LEU A 1118 -31.64 5.94 -1.16
C LEU A 1118 -32.63 5.20 -0.26
N PHE A 1119 -32.57 3.88 -0.29
CA PHE A 1119 -33.44 3.01 0.52
C PHE A 1119 -32.72 2.51 1.77
N THR A 1120 -33.48 2.18 2.81
CA THR A 1120 -32.95 1.60 4.06
C THR A 1120 -32.20 0.29 3.85
N SER A 1121 -32.40 -0.38 2.71
CA SER A 1121 -31.66 -1.58 2.30
C SER A 1121 -30.30 -1.29 1.63
N GLY A 1122 -29.85 -0.04 1.56
CA GLY A 1122 -28.63 0.38 0.86
C GLY A 1122 -28.79 0.63 -0.64
N LYS A 1123 -29.88 0.14 -1.25
CA LYS A 1123 -30.18 0.30 -2.68
C LYS A 1123 -30.34 1.78 -3.06
N VAL A 1124 -29.79 2.15 -4.22
CA VAL A 1124 -29.94 3.48 -4.82
C VAL A 1124 -30.74 3.38 -6.11
N GLU A 1125 -31.80 4.18 -6.24
CA GLU A 1125 -32.57 4.31 -7.49
C GLU A 1125 -32.44 5.72 -8.06
N ILE A 1126 -32.27 5.80 -9.37
CA ILE A 1126 -32.22 7.06 -10.12
C ILE A 1126 -33.43 7.11 -11.05
N ARG A 1127 -34.21 8.18 -10.98
CA ARG A 1127 -35.49 8.35 -11.68
C ARG A 1127 -35.55 9.64 -12.50
N SER A 1128 -36.27 9.60 -13.61
CA SER A 1128 -36.54 10.79 -14.44
C SER A 1128 -37.53 11.73 -13.75
N LEU A 1129 -37.41 13.03 -14.01
CA LEU A 1129 -38.44 14.01 -13.67
C LEU A 1129 -38.95 14.66 -14.97
N PRO A 1130 -40.25 14.96 -15.07
CA PRO A 1130 -41.29 14.81 -14.05
C PRO A 1130 -41.95 13.40 -13.97
N GLU A 1131 -41.70 12.49 -14.90
CA GLU A 1131 -42.47 11.24 -15.05
C GLU A 1131 -42.21 10.16 -13.98
N LEU A 1132 -41.16 10.31 -13.16
CA LEU A 1132 -40.72 9.35 -12.14
C LEU A 1132 -40.37 7.96 -12.70
N SER A 1133 -40.00 7.87 -13.97
CA SER A 1133 -39.59 6.62 -14.61
C SER A 1133 -38.25 6.13 -14.03
N LEU A 1134 -38.06 4.82 -13.90
CA LEU A 1134 -36.79 4.28 -13.38
C LEU A 1134 -35.75 4.31 -14.51
N ILE A 1135 -34.66 5.05 -14.29
CA ILE A 1135 -33.55 5.15 -15.25
C ILE A 1135 -32.51 4.06 -14.96
N ARG A 1136 -32.06 4.00 -13.69
CA ARG A 1136 -31.01 3.06 -13.27
C ARG A 1136 -31.19 2.67 -11.81
N ARG A 1137 -30.73 1.47 -11.46
CA ARG A 1137 -30.70 0.94 -10.11
C ARG A 1137 -29.28 0.47 -9.80
N HIS A 1138 -28.75 0.88 -8.66
CA HIS A 1138 -27.46 0.44 -8.15
C HIS A 1138 -27.68 -0.30 -6.82
N GLN A 1139 -26.88 -1.34 -6.59
CA GLN A 1139 -27.07 -2.26 -5.46
C GLN A 1139 -25.91 -2.16 -4.47
#